data_AF-I9V635-F1
#
_entry.id   AF-I9V635-F1
#
_cell.length_a   1.000
_cell.length_b   1.000
_cell.length_c   1.000
_cell.angle_alpha   90.00
_cell.angle_beta   90.00
_cell.angle_gamma   90.00
#
_symmetry.space_group_name_H-M   'P 1'
#
loop_
_entity.id
_entity.type
_entity.pdbx_description
1 polymer ?
#
loop_
_entity_poly.entity_id
_entity_poly.type
_entity_poly.pdbx_seq_one_letter_code
_entity_poly.pdbx_strand_id
1 'polypeptide(L)'
;MNKQTSTPSQIHRLQQTIYENLPVGMELYDGDGYLIEINSVGLKMMGVKDKQDMLGINIFENPNIPMEMKRRLRAGENIRFTVKYDFDLAKAHYPTVLSGISYFEITVSVVLDENKEIDKFLFIAQDVTEAVHTQEILRQSKQKTALAMQAAEVMLWEFDVRTRLFYAENEPLNGYDPTQALTIEDYKKQIHPEDWKKAEIILLDMLSGCDCLYEIDFRIRLSDTSEWQYCKLNCTPYERGTDGKVIKYVGFRKNNTELQRRKLLQENILNSIPLPIHIKDVEDDFRYVFCNEESMRMFGTHEGETVCSVLDSKQAERMQKTDLEVFTTGKPYFGVERIILKDGRSYDTIVRKNIIYDGTKRLLLNIRWDQKLQNDLKRRAKVLSMSMEVMNAYTWFYEPSKQRVSFGEGFDKIGRNALDINSFEKFAECVHPDDRQRFVDTMDAVLKQDSGEWDIEYRADLRGNGNYEWWKTRGVLETSILNDHPYQYVSGMSISIESYKQTELTLLKNKEKLNKLIRQNELVLNNTNSGLAYITTDYVVQWENVSVCSSSLSFEAYKRGECCYKSAHNRTSPCDNCVLSKVLVSRQMEKIKFHLENNRIVEVLATPVFNESEEIDGIVIRVDDITDRERMIEELRQAKLLAEQSDKLKSAFLANMSHEIRTPLNAIVGFSDLLMNSEEQGDKEEYMQIINTNNELLLKLINDILDLSKLESGSVELKYEEFDLAEYFDSMASSMKQRVTNPKVQLVAVNPYSVCRVRLDKNRVAQVVTNYVTNAIKYTPQGTIEMGYEVVDTGIRLYVRDTGIGIPEEKKRKVFHRFEKLDEFAQGTGLGLSICKAITESMGGSVGFESEYSRGSLFWAVLPCDPEVQMRRESNIAIGQNAGKDDLIRSGNQHSALDRKTILVVEDISSNYLLISAMLSKHYNLLHAVNGEQAVAMVKEYKIDLLLMDMKMPVMDGLTATAEIRKFDTNIPIVALTAHAFESDKVAALKSGCNDYLVKPVDKARLMSVLRKYCHPSTLVL
;
A
#
# COMPACT_ATOMS: atom_id res chain seq x y z
N MET A 1 -58.12 52.45 132.34
CA MET A 1 -58.33 53.90 132.37
C MET A 1 -57.00 54.60 132.15
N ASN A 2 -56.79 55.09 130.93
CA ASN A 2 -56.04 56.31 130.60
C ASN A 2 -56.13 56.44 129.07
N LYS A 3 -57.18 57.14 128.61
CA LYS A 3 -57.25 57.65 127.25
C LYS A 3 -56.12 58.68 127.13
N GLN A 4 -54.93 58.24 126.73
CA GLN A 4 -54.07 59.12 125.94
C GLN A 4 -54.73 59.18 124.58
N THR A 5 -55.56 60.21 124.38
CA THR A 5 -55.83 60.74 123.06
C THR A 5 -54.49 60.93 122.38
N SER A 6 -54.11 60.00 121.51
CA SER A 6 -53.07 60.24 120.51
C SER A 6 -53.48 61.52 119.82
N THR A 7 -52.66 62.55 119.99
CA THR A 7 -52.87 63.80 119.26
C THR A 7 -52.90 63.46 117.77
N PRO A 8 -53.73 64.13 116.95
CA PRO A 8 -53.85 63.85 115.50
C PRO A 8 -52.50 63.72 114.77
N SER A 9 -51.46 64.35 115.31
CA SER A 9 -50.05 64.26 114.88
C SER A 9 -49.42 62.84 114.91
N GLN A 10 -49.73 61.99 115.88
CA GLN A 10 -49.08 60.67 116.02
C GLN A 10 -49.62 59.63 115.03
N ILE A 11 -50.94 59.61 114.81
CA ILE A 11 -51.57 58.72 113.81
C ILE A 11 -51.12 59.12 112.41
N HIS A 12 -51.07 60.44 112.13
CA HIS A 12 -50.58 60.97 110.86
C HIS A 12 -49.12 60.55 110.59
N ARG A 13 -48.23 60.59 111.60
CA ARG A 13 -46.84 60.13 111.43
C ARG A 13 -46.76 58.64 111.07
N LEU A 14 -47.53 57.78 111.73
CA LEU A 14 -47.52 56.34 111.45
C LEU A 14 -48.06 56.03 110.04
N GLN A 15 -49.17 56.67 109.65
CA GLN A 15 -49.74 56.53 108.30
C GLN A 15 -48.74 56.99 107.23
N GLN A 16 -48.04 58.09 107.47
CA GLN A 16 -47.02 58.60 106.56
C GLN A 16 -45.79 57.68 106.50
N THR A 17 -45.36 57.10 107.62
CA THR A 17 -44.29 56.09 107.60
C THR A 17 -44.68 54.82 106.84
N ILE A 18 -45.92 54.34 106.98
CA ILE A 18 -46.41 53.18 106.21
C ILE A 18 -46.44 53.53 104.72
N TYR A 19 -47.03 54.66 104.36
CA TYR A 19 -47.13 55.15 102.98
C TYR A 19 -45.76 55.23 102.28
N GLU A 20 -44.74 55.70 102.99
CA GLU A 20 -43.37 55.83 102.45
C GLU A 20 -42.59 54.51 102.36
N ASN A 21 -42.98 53.47 103.09
CA ASN A 21 -42.25 52.20 103.12
C ASN A 21 -42.95 51.05 102.37
N LEU A 22 -44.08 51.31 101.70
CA LEU A 22 -44.74 50.30 100.88
C LEU A 22 -43.88 49.98 99.64
N PRO A 23 -43.70 48.71 99.27
CA PRO A 23 -42.86 48.30 98.12
C PRO A 23 -43.51 48.55 96.76
N VAL A 24 -44.55 49.39 96.73
CA VAL A 24 -45.34 49.76 95.56
C VAL A 24 -45.36 51.29 95.44
N GLY A 25 -45.35 51.78 94.21
CA GLY A 25 -45.58 53.18 93.93
C GLY A 25 -47.04 53.51 94.21
N MET A 26 -47.28 54.47 95.09
CA MET A 26 -48.63 54.97 95.36
C MET A 26 -48.73 56.39 94.85
N GLU A 27 -49.75 56.65 94.04
CA GLU A 27 -50.03 57.93 93.42
C GLU A 27 -51.51 58.28 93.66
N LEU A 28 -51.78 59.49 94.12
CA LEU A 28 -53.12 59.98 94.40
C LEU A 28 -53.41 61.15 93.48
N TYR A 29 -54.40 60.98 92.61
CA TYR A 29 -54.86 62.00 91.68
C TYR A 29 -56.20 62.58 92.15
N ASP A 30 -56.50 63.83 91.81
CA ASP A 30 -57.83 64.42 92.01
C ASP A 30 -58.87 63.90 91.01
N GLY A 31 -60.12 64.30 91.17
CA GLY A 31 -61.23 63.90 90.30
C GLY A 31 -61.06 64.30 88.83
N ASP A 32 -60.25 65.33 88.55
CA ASP A 32 -59.89 65.77 87.19
C ASP A 32 -58.66 65.02 86.64
N GLY A 33 -58.00 64.20 87.46
CA GLY A 33 -56.89 63.34 87.10
C GLY A 33 -55.51 63.97 87.26
N TYR A 34 -55.37 65.06 88.02
CA TYR A 34 -54.08 65.69 88.31
C TYR A 34 -53.43 65.10 89.57
N LEU A 35 -52.13 64.81 89.52
CA LEU A 35 -51.40 64.18 90.61
C LEU A 35 -51.27 65.13 91.80
N ILE A 36 -51.82 64.72 92.95
CA ILE A 36 -51.79 65.49 94.21
C ILE A 36 -50.67 65.01 95.13
N GLU A 37 -50.45 63.69 95.17
CA GLU A 37 -49.54 63.06 96.14
C GLU A 37 -48.91 61.81 95.53
N ILE A 38 -47.63 61.57 95.79
CA ILE A 38 -46.90 60.37 95.35
C ILE A 38 -45.88 59.99 96.43
N ASN A 39 -45.74 58.70 96.73
CA ASN A 39 -44.77 58.22 97.72
C ASN A 39 -43.36 58.10 97.14
N SER A 40 -42.35 57.93 98.01
CA SER A 40 -40.95 57.82 97.59
C SER A 40 -40.66 56.62 96.66
N VAL A 41 -41.40 55.53 96.77
CA VAL A 41 -41.26 54.37 95.87
C VAL A 41 -41.81 54.68 94.48
N GLY A 42 -42.94 55.37 94.37
CA GLY A 42 -43.49 55.86 93.10
C GLY A 42 -42.54 56.83 92.41
N LEU A 43 -41.94 57.77 93.16
CA LEU A 43 -40.92 58.69 92.62
C LEU A 43 -39.70 57.94 92.06
N LYS A 44 -39.23 56.90 92.76
CA LYS A 44 -38.14 56.04 92.27
C LYS A 44 -38.53 55.26 91.03
N MET A 45 -39.73 54.66 90.99
CA MET A 45 -40.25 53.94 89.82
C MET A 45 -40.36 54.87 88.61
N MET A 46 -40.78 56.12 88.81
CA MET A 46 -40.90 57.11 87.74
C MET A 46 -39.59 57.81 87.41
N GLY A 47 -38.51 57.60 88.17
CA GLY A 47 -37.20 58.19 87.90
C GLY A 47 -37.10 59.68 88.21
N VAL A 48 -37.86 60.19 89.17
CA VAL A 48 -37.90 61.62 89.52
C VAL A 48 -37.36 61.83 90.94
N LYS A 49 -36.52 62.87 91.11
CA LYS A 49 -35.86 63.14 92.40
C LYS A 49 -36.66 64.07 93.30
N ASP A 50 -37.26 65.11 92.74
CA ASP A 50 -38.10 66.05 93.47
C ASP A 50 -39.57 65.71 93.22
N LYS A 51 -40.35 65.63 94.29
CA LYS A 51 -41.78 65.37 94.22
C LYS A 51 -42.51 66.50 93.48
N GLN A 52 -42.04 67.74 93.60
CA GLN A 52 -42.71 68.89 92.97
C GLN A 52 -42.74 68.80 91.45
N ASP A 53 -41.75 68.13 90.84
CA ASP A 53 -41.68 67.94 89.38
C ASP A 53 -42.75 66.96 88.86
N MET A 54 -43.40 66.21 89.74
CA MET A 54 -44.46 65.26 89.40
C MET A 54 -45.87 65.78 89.72
N LEU A 55 -46.00 66.67 90.70
CA LEU A 55 -47.31 67.16 91.12
C LEU A 55 -47.98 68.00 90.03
N GLY A 56 -49.27 67.82 89.84
CA GLY A 56 -50.05 68.52 88.80
C GLY A 56 -49.95 67.91 87.41
N ILE A 57 -49.32 66.75 87.23
CA ILE A 57 -49.38 65.99 85.96
C ILE A 57 -50.73 65.29 85.82
N ASN A 58 -51.32 65.35 84.62
CA ASN A 58 -52.61 64.71 84.35
C ASN A 58 -52.47 63.27 83.82
N ILE A 59 -53.02 62.30 84.54
CA ILE A 59 -52.94 60.87 84.16
C ILE A 59 -53.68 60.53 82.86
N PHE A 60 -54.73 61.28 82.53
CA PHE A 60 -55.47 61.08 81.28
C PHE A 60 -54.72 61.60 80.06
N GLU A 61 -53.68 62.41 80.25
CA GLU A 61 -52.77 62.87 79.20
C GLU A 61 -51.54 61.96 79.07
N ASN A 62 -51.24 61.13 80.08
CA ASN A 62 -50.06 60.26 80.07
C ASN A 62 -50.08 59.28 78.87
N PRO A 63 -49.09 59.32 77.96
CA PRO A 63 -49.08 58.52 76.73
C PRO A 63 -48.93 57.02 76.98
N ASN A 64 -48.38 56.62 78.13
CA ASN A 64 -48.18 55.21 78.46
C ASN A 64 -49.46 54.52 78.91
N ILE A 65 -50.46 55.26 79.39
CA ILE A 65 -51.74 54.67 79.80
C ILE A 65 -52.62 54.45 78.56
N PRO A 66 -53.04 53.21 78.25
CA PRO A 66 -53.88 52.95 77.09
C PRO A 66 -55.20 53.71 77.16
N MET A 67 -55.68 54.20 76.01
CA MET A 67 -56.95 54.94 75.91
C MET A 67 -58.14 54.17 76.50
N GLU A 68 -58.12 52.83 76.41
CA GLU A 68 -59.15 51.99 77.02
C GLU A 68 -59.18 52.11 78.54
N MET A 69 -58.01 52.09 79.19
CA MET A 69 -57.93 52.23 80.64
C MET A 69 -58.35 53.64 81.08
N LYS A 70 -57.96 54.67 80.32
CA LYS A 70 -58.39 56.06 80.57
C LYS A 70 -59.92 56.20 80.54
N ARG A 71 -60.59 55.58 79.57
CA ARG A 71 -62.07 55.59 79.47
C ARG A 71 -62.73 54.94 80.68
N ARG A 72 -62.23 53.77 81.10
CA ARG A 72 -62.76 53.03 82.25
C ARG A 72 -62.57 53.79 83.57
N LEU A 73 -61.44 54.47 83.73
CA LEU A 73 -61.19 55.35 84.87
C LEU A 73 -62.17 56.52 84.93
N ARG A 74 -62.44 57.19 83.80
CA ARG A 74 -63.45 58.27 83.73
C ARG A 74 -64.86 57.80 84.03
N ALA A 75 -65.16 56.52 83.83
CA ALA A 75 -66.43 55.92 84.20
C ALA A 75 -66.52 55.56 85.70
N GLY A 76 -65.45 55.78 86.48
CA GLY A 76 -65.41 55.48 87.91
C GLY A 76 -65.14 54.01 88.25
N GLU A 77 -64.58 53.22 87.33
CA GLU A 77 -64.28 51.80 87.58
C GLU A 77 -62.94 51.58 88.32
N ASN A 78 -62.93 50.65 89.28
CA ASN A 78 -61.69 50.10 89.82
C ASN A 78 -61.08 49.12 88.81
N ILE A 79 -59.82 49.33 88.42
CA ILE A 79 -59.15 48.53 87.37
C ILE A 79 -57.80 48.01 87.82
N ARG A 80 -57.41 46.83 87.33
CA ARG A 80 -56.05 46.28 87.44
C ARG A 80 -55.56 45.89 86.06
N PHE A 81 -54.37 46.33 85.67
CA PHE A 81 -53.79 46.04 84.36
C PHE A 81 -52.27 46.13 84.39
N THR A 82 -51.61 45.38 83.51
CA THR A 82 -50.18 45.51 83.26
C THR A 82 -49.96 46.41 82.05
N VAL A 83 -49.08 47.40 82.19
CA VAL A 83 -48.73 48.33 81.13
C VAL A 83 -47.26 48.21 80.81
N LYS A 84 -46.95 48.18 79.51
CA LYS A 84 -45.60 48.39 78.98
C LYS A 84 -45.34 49.89 79.02
N TYR A 85 -44.59 50.33 80.01
CA TYR A 85 -44.28 51.73 80.25
C TYR A 85 -42.98 52.11 79.56
N ASP A 86 -43.06 52.98 78.57
CA ASP A 86 -41.92 53.50 77.83
C ASP A 86 -41.51 54.85 78.43
N PHE A 87 -40.34 54.88 79.05
CA PHE A 87 -39.83 56.10 79.68
C PHE A 87 -39.37 57.14 78.67
N ASP A 88 -39.07 56.76 77.43
CA ASP A 88 -38.75 57.73 76.38
C ASP A 88 -40.01 58.46 75.90
N LEU A 89 -41.18 57.81 75.92
CA LEU A 89 -42.48 58.48 75.76
C LEU A 89 -42.85 59.33 76.99
N ALA A 90 -42.51 58.87 78.19
CA ALA A 90 -42.83 59.56 79.44
C ALA A 90 -42.08 60.90 79.60
N LYS A 91 -40.86 61.02 79.03
CA LYS A 91 -40.05 62.26 79.07
C LYS A 91 -40.76 63.50 78.51
N ALA A 92 -41.69 63.31 77.56
CA ALA A 92 -42.48 64.40 77.01
C ALA A 92 -43.57 64.90 77.98
N HIS A 93 -43.90 64.10 79.00
CA HIS A 93 -44.98 64.36 79.95
C HIS A 93 -44.45 64.81 81.32
N TYR A 94 -43.28 64.31 81.74
CA TYR A 94 -42.60 64.72 82.97
C TYR A 94 -41.09 64.46 82.95
N PRO A 95 -40.30 65.18 83.76
CA PRO A 95 -38.84 65.04 83.75
C PRO A 95 -38.39 63.77 84.48
N THR A 96 -38.18 62.69 83.72
CA THR A 96 -37.63 61.41 84.22
C THR A 96 -36.18 61.21 83.79
N VAL A 97 -35.36 60.63 84.68
CA VAL A 97 -33.99 60.20 84.36
C VAL A 97 -33.91 58.80 83.76
N LEU A 98 -35.02 58.06 83.74
CA LEU A 98 -35.08 56.70 83.19
C LEU A 98 -35.28 56.72 81.68
N SER A 99 -34.90 55.64 81.01
CA SER A 99 -35.02 55.43 79.56
C SER A 99 -35.31 53.97 79.27
N GLY A 100 -35.95 53.67 78.14
CA GLY A 100 -36.34 52.31 77.79
C GLY A 100 -37.67 51.88 78.42
N ILE A 101 -37.89 50.57 78.45
CA ILE A 101 -39.19 49.97 78.76
C ILE A 101 -39.16 49.25 80.10
N SER A 102 -40.12 49.57 80.96
CA SER A 102 -40.49 48.77 82.13
C SER A 102 -41.91 48.24 81.98
N TYR A 103 -42.26 47.22 82.75
CA TYR A 103 -43.63 46.73 82.86
C TYR A 103 -44.15 47.02 84.27
N PHE A 104 -45.22 47.82 84.35
CA PHE A 104 -45.88 48.12 85.61
C PHE A 104 -47.22 47.41 85.68
N GLU A 105 -47.47 46.71 86.77
CA GLU A 105 -48.81 46.29 87.15
C GLU A 105 -49.45 47.41 87.96
N ILE A 106 -50.48 48.03 87.41
CA ILE A 106 -51.18 49.18 87.99
C ILE A 106 -52.56 48.72 88.44
N THR A 107 -52.86 48.94 89.72
CA THR A 107 -54.19 48.81 90.31
C THR A 107 -54.70 50.18 90.69
N VAL A 108 -55.86 50.57 90.17
CA VAL A 108 -56.50 51.86 90.42
C VAL A 108 -57.78 51.66 91.20
N SER A 109 -57.92 52.40 92.30
CA SER A 109 -59.13 52.45 93.11
C SER A 109 -59.71 53.87 93.11
N VAL A 110 -60.99 53.99 92.78
CA VAL A 110 -61.71 55.27 92.76
C VAL A 110 -62.26 55.57 94.15
N VAL A 111 -61.97 56.76 94.66
CA VAL A 111 -62.49 57.30 95.91
C VAL A 111 -63.61 58.26 95.57
N LEU A 112 -64.79 58.03 96.13
CA LEU A 112 -65.98 58.84 95.90
C LEU A 112 -66.23 59.80 97.08
N ASP A 113 -66.78 60.97 96.79
CA ASP A 113 -67.21 61.94 97.81
C ASP A 113 -68.56 61.54 98.45
N GLU A 114 -69.05 62.36 99.40
CA GLU A 114 -70.35 62.14 100.06
C GLU A 114 -71.55 62.17 99.09
N ASN A 115 -71.41 62.80 97.91
CA ASN A 115 -72.41 62.87 96.84
C ASN A 115 -72.30 61.73 95.82
N LYS A 116 -71.35 60.80 96.01
CA LYS A 116 -70.99 59.71 95.07
C LYS A 116 -70.38 60.19 93.75
N GLU A 117 -69.89 61.42 93.69
CA GLU A 117 -69.03 61.87 92.59
C GLU A 117 -67.59 61.44 92.84
N ILE A 118 -66.77 61.40 91.78
CA ILE A 118 -65.37 60.98 91.88
C ILE A 118 -64.59 62.09 92.61
N ASP A 119 -64.12 61.80 93.84
CA ASP A 119 -63.24 62.69 94.60
C ASP A 119 -61.80 62.53 94.13
N LYS A 120 -61.28 61.29 94.13
CA LYS A 120 -59.86 60.98 93.86
C LYS A 120 -59.65 59.63 93.21
N PHE A 121 -58.50 59.46 92.55
CA PHE A 121 -58.02 58.16 92.08
C PHE A 121 -56.76 57.76 92.84
N LEU A 122 -56.78 56.58 93.46
CA LEU A 122 -55.60 55.97 94.08
C LEU A 122 -55.01 54.94 93.12
N PHE A 123 -53.83 55.22 92.61
CA PHE A 123 -53.02 54.34 91.78
C PHE A 123 -51.98 53.63 92.65
N ILE A 124 -51.90 52.31 92.49
CA ILE A 124 -50.90 51.46 93.09
C ILE A 124 -50.15 50.75 91.96
N ALA A 125 -48.90 51.12 91.73
CA ALA A 125 -48.05 50.58 90.69
C ALA A 125 -46.97 49.64 91.29
N GLN A 126 -46.79 48.47 90.67
CA GLN A 126 -45.72 47.53 90.99
C GLN A 126 -44.88 47.25 89.75
N ASP A 127 -43.56 47.30 89.87
CA ASP A 127 -42.64 46.89 88.79
C ASP A 127 -42.60 45.36 88.68
N VAL A 128 -42.96 44.85 87.50
CA VAL A 128 -42.97 43.43 87.16
C VAL A 128 -42.05 43.11 85.96
N THR A 129 -41.16 44.04 85.59
CA THR A 129 -40.29 43.95 84.41
C THR A 129 -39.44 42.68 84.39
N GLU A 130 -38.79 42.34 85.51
CA GLU A 130 -37.89 41.18 85.62
C GLU A 130 -38.64 39.84 85.46
N ALA A 131 -39.86 39.75 86.01
CA ALA A 131 -40.68 38.55 85.92
C ALA A 131 -41.14 38.28 84.47
N VAL A 132 -41.61 39.33 83.77
CA VAL A 132 -42.04 39.23 82.37
C VAL A 132 -40.85 38.89 81.46
N HIS A 133 -39.69 39.51 81.69
CA HIS A 133 -38.50 39.24 80.88
C HIS A 133 -38.00 37.80 81.04
N THR A 134 -37.95 37.31 82.29
CA THR A 134 -37.56 35.93 82.60
C THR A 134 -38.49 34.91 81.94
N GLN A 135 -39.80 35.17 81.96
CA GLN A 135 -40.79 34.29 81.34
C GLN A 135 -40.63 34.20 79.81
N GLU A 136 -40.38 35.34 79.15
CA GLU A 136 -40.16 35.36 77.69
C GLU A 136 -38.83 34.70 77.29
N ILE A 137 -37.75 34.93 78.05
CA ILE A 137 -36.47 34.23 77.85
C ILE A 137 -36.68 32.71 77.97
N LEU A 138 -37.41 32.26 79.00
CA LEU A 138 -37.67 30.84 79.20
C LEU A 138 -38.47 30.24 78.04
N ARG A 139 -39.50 30.95 77.55
CA ARG A 139 -40.30 30.52 76.39
C ARG A 139 -39.44 30.38 75.13
N GLN A 140 -38.60 31.39 74.84
CA GLN A 140 -37.69 31.35 73.69
C GLN A 140 -36.63 30.26 73.83
N SER A 141 -36.10 30.05 75.03
CA SER A 141 -35.14 28.97 75.31
C SER A 141 -35.75 27.59 75.04
N LYS A 142 -36.95 27.32 75.57
CA LYS A 142 -37.68 26.05 75.32
C LYS A 142 -37.93 25.82 73.82
N GLN A 143 -38.37 26.84 73.09
CA GLN A 143 -38.62 26.73 71.65
C GLN A 143 -37.34 26.49 70.84
N LYS A 144 -36.24 27.18 71.19
CA LYS A 144 -34.92 26.95 70.55
C LYS A 144 -34.42 25.53 70.79
N THR A 145 -34.53 25.02 72.01
CA THR A 145 -34.10 23.67 72.36
C THR A 145 -34.90 22.60 71.62
N ALA A 146 -36.24 22.75 71.52
CA ALA A 146 -37.09 21.82 70.77
C ALA A 146 -36.71 21.76 69.28
N LEU A 147 -36.51 22.91 68.64
CA LEU A 147 -36.07 22.99 67.24
C LEU A 147 -34.66 22.42 67.04
N ALA A 148 -33.74 22.65 67.97
CA ALA A 148 -32.38 22.10 67.92
C ALA A 148 -32.38 20.56 68.03
N MET A 149 -33.21 19.98 68.90
CA MET A 149 -33.37 18.53 69.03
C MET A 149 -33.95 17.92 67.75
N GLN A 150 -34.97 18.56 67.15
CA GLN A 150 -35.55 18.11 65.88
C GLN A 150 -34.53 18.16 64.74
N ALA A 151 -33.77 19.25 64.62
CA ALA A 151 -32.74 19.39 63.59
C ALA A 151 -31.57 18.40 63.75
N ALA A 152 -31.26 17.98 64.99
CA ALA A 152 -30.22 17.01 65.28
C ALA A 152 -30.67 15.55 65.14
N GLU A 153 -31.97 15.31 64.89
CA GLU A 153 -32.61 13.99 64.89
C GLU A 153 -32.38 13.21 66.20
N VAL A 154 -32.41 13.94 67.32
CA VAL A 154 -32.19 13.40 68.66
C VAL A 154 -33.49 13.44 69.46
N MET A 155 -33.86 12.31 70.05
CA MET A 155 -35.01 12.20 70.96
C MET A 155 -34.51 12.21 72.41
N LEU A 156 -35.07 13.11 73.23
CA LEU A 156 -34.81 13.15 74.67
C LEU A 156 -35.82 12.26 75.40
N TRP A 157 -35.33 11.33 76.22
CA TRP A 157 -36.14 10.47 77.06
C TRP A 157 -35.76 10.63 78.53
N GLU A 158 -36.76 10.46 79.39
CA GLU A 158 -36.64 10.38 80.84
C GLU A 158 -37.16 9.02 81.30
N PHE A 159 -36.53 8.42 82.31
CA PHE A 159 -37.02 7.24 82.99
C PHE A 159 -37.12 7.51 84.49
N ASP A 160 -38.31 7.38 85.05
CA ASP A 160 -38.52 7.47 86.50
C ASP A 160 -38.53 6.07 87.10
N VAL A 161 -37.60 5.82 88.02
CA VAL A 161 -37.36 4.51 88.66
C VAL A 161 -38.53 4.08 89.55
N ARG A 162 -39.22 5.03 90.18
CA ARG A 162 -40.31 4.76 91.13
C ARG A 162 -41.56 4.33 90.40
N THR A 163 -41.88 5.03 89.31
CA THR A 163 -43.05 4.72 88.48
C THR A 163 -42.76 3.65 87.44
N ARG A 164 -41.48 3.41 87.11
CA ARG A 164 -41.01 2.49 86.05
C ARG A 164 -41.52 2.86 84.67
N LEU A 165 -41.70 4.16 84.43
CA LEU A 165 -42.22 4.71 83.20
C LEU A 165 -41.16 5.51 82.46
N PHE A 166 -41.15 5.36 81.14
CA PHE A 166 -40.39 6.20 80.23
C PHE A 166 -41.27 7.34 79.71
N TYR A 167 -40.69 8.54 79.64
CA TYR A 167 -41.28 9.74 79.08
C TYR A 167 -40.38 10.26 77.95
N ALA A 168 -40.96 10.84 76.90
CA ALA A 168 -40.21 11.45 75.81
C ALA A 168 -40.75 12.86 75.54
N GLU A 169 -39.89 13.88 75.60
CA GLU A 169 -40.31 15.29 75.45
C GLU A 169 -40.48 15.70 73.98
N ASN A 170 -39.72 15.08 73.08
CA ASN A 170 -39.71 15.41 71.67
C ASN A 170 -39.41 14.15 70.87
N GLU A 171 -40.45 13.47 70.40
CA GLU A 171 -40.33 12.38 69.45
C GLU A 171 -40.90 12.84 68.10
N PRO A 172 -40.14 13.66 67.34
CA PRO A 172 -40.65 14.32 66.14
C PRO A 172 -40.68 13.39 64.92
N LEU A 173 -40.21 12.14 65.05
CA LEU A 173 -40.07 11.19 63.94
C LEU A 173 -41.21 10.15 63.87
N ASN A 174 -41.94 9.90 64.97
CA ASN A 174 -42.78 8.70 65.12
C ASN A 174 -44.22 8.94 65.60
N GLY A 175 -44.71 10.19 65.63
CA GLY A 175 -46.10 10.50 66.01
C GLY A 175 -46.48 10.14 67.46
N TYR A 176 -45.51 10.03 68.36
CA TYR A 176 -45.73 9.75 69.77
C TYR A 176 -46.35 10.94 70.50
N ASP A 177 -47.33 10.67 71.37
CA ASP A 177 -47.95 11.68 72.22
C ASP A 177 -47.07 11.92 73.46
N PRO A 178 -46.48 13.11 73.64
CA PRO A 178 -45.63 13.44 74.80
C PRO A 178 -46.37 13.30 76.15
N THR A 179 -47.70 13.21 76.14
CA THR A 179 -48.52 13.03 77.35
C THR A 179 -48.70 11.57 77.75
N GLN A 180 -48.33 10.62 76.90
CA GLN A 180 -48.39 9.19 77.19
C GLN A 180 -47.04 8.71 77.72
N ALA A 181 -47.04 7.81 78.71
CA ALA A 181 -45.83 7.23 79.27
C ALA A 181 -45.69 5.76 78.83
N LEU A 182 -44.48 5.33 78.48
CA LEU A 182 -44.18 3.97 78.03
C LEU A 182 -43.78 3.08 79.19
N THR A 183 -44.32 1.85 79.23
CA THR A 183 -43.87 0.83 80.18
C THR A 183 -42.58 0.17 79.70
N ILE A 184 -41.84 -0.44 80.63
CA ILE A 184 -40.66 -1.27 80.30
C ILE A 184 -41.00 -2.37 79.26
N GLU A 185 -42.19 -2.96 79.37
CA GLU A 185 -42.61 -4.06 78.51
C GLU A 185 -42.94 -3.58 77.09
N ASP A 186 -43.47 -2.37 76.95
CA ASP A 186 -43.68 -1.74 75.64
C ASP A 186 -42.34 -1.38 74.98
N TYR A 187 -41.37 -0.92 75.76
CA TYR A 187 -40.01 -0.65 75.25
C TYR A 187 -39.29 -1.93 74.80
N LYS A 188 -39.45 -3.03 75.56
CA LYS A 188 -38.87 -4.35 75.22
C LYS A 188 -39.35 -4.87 73.86
N LYS A 189 -40.64 -4.70 73.55
CA LYS A 189 -41.23 -5.17 72.27
C LYS A 189 -40.61 -4.47 71.05
N GLN A 190 -40.04 -3.29 71.24
CA GLN A 190 -39.45 -2.50 70.17
C GLN A 190 -37.96 -2.77 69.95
N ILE A 191 -37.26 -3.45 70.88
CA ILE A 191 -35.80 -3.72 70.75
C ILE A 191 -35.56 -5.09 70.10
N HIS A 192 -34.52 -5.20 69.27
CA HIS A 192 -34.14 -6.45 68.62
C HIS A 192 -33.78 -7.53 69.66
N PRO A 193 -34.26 -8.79 69.52
CA PRO A 193 -34.06 -9.84 70.52
C PRO A 193 -32.59 -10.09 70.91
N GLU A 194 -31.67 -9.98 69.95
CA GLU A 194 -30.23 -10.14 70.21
C GLU A 194 -29.63 -8.98 71.03
N ASP A 195 -30.18 -7.78 70.88
CA ASP A 195 -29.66 -6.57 71.53
C ASP A 195 -30.27 -6.38 72.93
N TRP A 196 -31.45 -6.98 73.18
CA TRP A 196 -32.14 -6.91 74.48
C TRP A 196 -31.27 -7.40 75.63
N LYS A 197 -30.45 -8.45 75.45
CA LYS A 197 -29.58 -8.98 76.52
C LYS A 197 -28.64 -7.90 77.08
N LYS A 198 -28.18 -6.97 76.24
CA LYS A 198 -27.31 -5.86 76.65
C LYS A 198 -28.12 -4.74 77.30
N ALA A 199 -29.29 -4.42 76.74
CA ALA A 199 -30.18 -3.38 77.27
C ALA A 199 -30.80 -3.75 78.63
N GLU A 200 -31.09 -5.03 78.86
CA GLU A 200 -31.67 -5.55 80.10
C GLU A 200 -30.74 -5.36 81.30
N ILE A 201 -29.42 -5.54 81.11
CA ILE A 201 -28.42 -5.30 82.15
C ILE A 201 -28.46 -3.82 82.58
N ILE A 202 -28.45 -2.90 81.61
CA ILE A 202 -28.50 -1.47 81.87
C ILE A 202 -29.80 -1.08 82.59
N LEU A 203 -30.93 -1.66 82.17
CA LEU A 203 -32.22 -1.40 82.80
C LEU A 203 -32.27 -1.89 84.25
N LEU A 204 -31.68 -3.06 84.54
CA LEU A 204 -31.57 -3.58 85.91
C LEU A 204 -30.72 -2.67 86.80
N ASP A 205 -29.60 -2.17 86.26
CA ASP A 205 -28.75 -1.19 86.94
C ASP A 205 -29.54 0.11 87.23
N MET A 206 -30.29 0.61 86.25
CA MET A 206 -31.14 1.79 86.42
C MET A 206 -32.20 1.58 87.51
N LEU A 207 -32.87 0.42 87.51
CA LEU A 207 -33.89 0.05 88.51
C LEU A 207 -33.31 -0.09 89.93
N SER A 208 -32.03 -0.45 90.06
CA SER A 208 -31.34 -0.54 91.35
C SER A 208 -30.94 0.82 91.94
N GLY A 209 -30.96 1.87 91.11
CA GLY A 209 -30.53 3.23 91.43
C GLY A 209 -29.03 3.49 91.24
N CYS A 210 -28.37 2.75 90.33
CA CYS A 210 -26.93 2.86 90.00
C CYS A 210 -26.54 4.24 89.46
N ASP A 211 -25.44 4.80 89.96
CA ASP A 211 -24.91 6.07 89.49
C ASP A 211 -23.96 5.89 88.30
N CYS A 212 -24.52 5.53 87.16
CA CYS A 212 -23.79 4.88 86.07
C CYS A 212 -24.19 5.50 84.73
N LEU A 213 -23.20 5.92 83.93
CA LEU A 213 -23.39 6.48 82.59
C LEU A 213 -23.29 5.34 81.57
N TYR A 214 -24.29 5.22 80.70
CA TYR A 214 -24.29 4.19 79.66
C TYR A 214 -24.44 4.79 78.27
N GLU A 215 -23.71 4.21 77.34
CA GLU A 215 -23.83 4.47 75.91
C GLU A 215 -23.94 3.11 75.22
N ILE A 216 -25.03 2.89 74.48
CA ILE A 216 -25.33 1.60 73.85
C ILE A 216 -25.92 1.80 72.46
N ASP A 217 -25.41 1.02 71.51
CA ASP A 217 -26.01 0.85 70.20
C ASP A 217 -26.95 -0.35 70.20
N PHE A 218 -28.17 -0.18 69.70
CA PHE A 218 -29.13 -1.27 69.53
C PHE A 218 -30.09 -1.01 68.38
N ARG A 219 -30.72 -2.09 67.93
CA ARG A 219 -31.73 -2.04 66.87
C ARG A 219 -33.12 -1.90 67.48
N ILE A 220 -33.89 -0.91 67.00
CA ILE A 220 -35.29 -0.67 67.35
C ILE A 220 -36.16 -0.89 66.12
N ARG A 221 -37.35 -1.46 66.31
CA ARG A 221 -38.41 -1.54 65.30
C ARG A 221 -39.67 -0.88 65.85
N LEU A 222 -40.18 0.09 65.09
CA LEU A 222 -41.36 0.87 65.43
C LEU A 222 -42.64 0.20 64.92
N SER A 223 -43.79 0.69 65.39
CA SER A 223 -45.12 0.15 65.09
C SER A 223 -45.57 0.35 63.64
N ASP A 224 -45.01 1.35 62.95
CA ASP A 224 -45.38 1.81 61.61
C ASP A 224 -44.43 1.31 60.50
N THR A 225 -43.17 0.98 60.86
CA THR A 225 -42.17 0.43 59.93
C THR A 225 -41.81 -1.01 60.25
N SER A 226 -41.87 -1.89 59.25
CA SER A 226 -41.44 -3.30 59.39
C SER A 226 -39.92 -3.50 59.49
N GLU A 227 -39.11 -2.44 59.38
CA GLU A 227 -37.64 -2.50 59.36
C GLU A 227 -37.00 -2.17 60.72
N TRP A 228 -35.85 -2.80 61.00
CA TRP A 228 -35.00 -2.47 62.15
C TRP A 228 -34.13 -1.24 61.86
N GLN A 229 -34.10 -0.31 62.82
CA GLN A 229 -33.31 0.91 62.81
C GLN A 229 -32.18 0.84 63.85
N TYR A 230 -30.95 1.17 63.48
CA TYR A 230 -29.83 1.29 64.41
C TYR A 230 -29.89 2.63 65.14
N CYS A 231 -30.05 2.57 66.46
CA CYS A 231 -30.10 3.72 67.33
C CYS A 231 -28.98 3.66 68.35
N LYS A 232 -28.40 4.83 68.63
CA LYS A 232 -27.46 5.05 69.72
C LYS A 232 -28.20 5.71 70.87
N LEU A 233 -28.15 5.10 72.04
CA LEU A 233 -28.81 5.57 73.26
C LEU A 233 -27.77 5.91 74.32
N ASN A 234 -27.91 7.10 74.87
CA ASN A 234 -27.12 7.54 76.01
C ASN A 234 -28.03 7.69 77.22
N CYS A 235 -27.55 7.31 78.40
CA CYS A 235 -28.27 7.34 79.66
C CYS A 235 -27.39 7.96 80.75
N THR A 236 -27.94 8.95 81.46
CA THR A 236 -27.28 9.70 82.52
C THR A 236 -28.20 9.85 83.73
N PRO A 237 -27.71 9.68 84.97
CA PRO A 237 -28.45 10.02 86.19
C PRO A 237 -28.84 11.51 86.21
N TYR A 238 -30.12 11.81 86.49
CA TYR A 238 -30.65 13.18 86.51
C TYR A 238 -31.01 13.65 87.92
N GLU A 239 -31.79 12.85 88.66
CA GLU A 239 -32.30 13.22 89.98
C GLU A 239 -32.05 12.09 90.99
N ARG A 240 -31.72 12.47 92.22
CA ARG A 240 -31.46 11.54 93.34
C ARG A 240 -32.51 11.68 94.42
N GLY A 241 -32.89 10.55 95.01
CA GLY A 241 -33.75 10.50 96.18
C GLY A 241 -33.02 10.94 97.45
N THR A 242 -33.78 11.08 98.53
CA THR A 242 -33.24 11.40 99.87
C THR A 242 -32.35 10.29 100.45
N ASP A 243 -32.41 9.08 99.89
CA ASP A 243 -31.58 7.92 100.22
C ASP A 243 -30.26 7.86 99.42
N GLY A 244 -30.00 8.87 98.58
CA GLY A 244 -28.78 8.97 97.75
C GLY A 244 -28.82 8.13 96.47
N LYS A 245 -29.86 7.32 96.24
CA LYS A 245 -30.03 6.54 95.02
C LYS A 245 -30.60 7.39 93.89
N VAL A 246 -30.26 7.04 92.65
CA VAL A 246 -30.81 7.71 91.47
C VAL A 246 -32.28 7.31 91.30
N ILE A 247 -33.17 8.29 91.21
CA ILE A 247 -34.62 8.10 91.04
C ILE A 247 -35.11 8.48 89.64
N LYS A 248 -34.33 9.27 88.90
CA LYS A 248 -34.59 9.59 87.50
C LYS A 248 -33.33 9.53 86.66
N TYR A 249 -33.47 8.99 85.47
CA TYR A 249 -32.43 9.01 84.44
C TYR A 249 -32.94 9.80 83.25
N VAL A 250 -32.04 10.52 82.60
CA VAL A 250 -32.30 11.22 81.35
C VAL A 250 -31.31 10.76 80.31
N GLY A 251 -31.75 10.75 79.07
CA GLY A 251 -30.92 10.28 78.00
C GLY A 251 -31.36 10.81 76.66
N PHE A 252 -30.54 10.54 75.66
CA PHE A 252 -30.89 10.83 74.29
C PHE A 252 -30.75 9.60 73.40
N ARG A 253 -31.65 9.48 72.43
CA ARG A 253 -31.62 8.47 71.37
C ARG A 253 -31.38 9.16 70.04
N LYS A 254 -30.36 8.73 69.31
CA LYS A 254 -30.08 9.18 67.95
C LYS A 254 -30.22 8.03 66.96
N ASN A 255 -30.96 8.25 65.88
CA ASN A 255 -31.02 7.30 64.78
C ASN A 255 -29.73 7.41 63.95
N ASN A 256 -28.96 6.32 63.88
CA ASN A 256 -27.74 6.22 63.08
C ASN A 256 -27.86 5.13 62.00
N THR A 257 -29.09 4.70 61.67
CA THR A 257 -29.36 3.61 60.72
C THR A 257 -28.71 3.86 59.37
N GLU A 258 -28.83 5.08 58.84
CA GLU A 258 -28.25 5.40 57.54
C GLU A 258 -26.72 5.34 57.56
N LEU A 259 -26.09 5.84 58.63
CA LEU A 259 -24.64 5.77 58.81
C LEU A 259 -24.17 4.31 58.87
N GLN A 260 -24.87 3.46 59.62
CA GLN A 260 -24.51 2.06 59.76
C GLN A 260 -24.77 1.27 58.47
N ARG A 261 -25.87 1.53 57.77
CA ARG A 261 -26.14 0.96 56.44
C ARG A 261 -25.07 1.38 55.44
N ARG A 262 -24.64 2.64 55.45
CA ARG A 262 -23.54 3.13 54.58
C ARG A 262 -22.22 2.45 54.91
N LYS A 263 -21.87 2.27 56.19
CA LYS A 263 -20.63 1.57 56.60
C LYS A 263 -20.64 0.10 56.18
N LEU A 264 -21.73 -0.61 56.49
CA LEU A 264 -21.88 -2.02 56.10
C LEU A 264 -21.89 -2.18 54.58
N LEU A 265 -22.55 -1.27 53.87
CA LEU A 265 -22.53 -1.25 52.40
C LEU A 265 -21.10 -1.06 51.87
N GLN A 266 -20.30 -0.16 52.45
CA GLN A 266 -18.90 0.03 52.06
C GLN A 266 -18.06 -1.22 52.29
N GLU A 267 -18.18 -1.86 53.45
CA GLU A 267 -17.49 -3.13 53.76
C GLU A 267 -17.92 -4.25 52.80
N ASN A 268 -19.23 -4.41 52.57
CA ASN A 268 -19.77 -5.39 51.64
C ASN A 268 -19.31 -5.13 50.20
N ILE A 269 -19.24 -3.87 49.76
CA ILE A 269 -18.70 -3.51 48.44
C ILE A 269 -17.24 -3.96 48.35
N LEU A 270 -16.41 -3.63 49.35
CA LEU A 270 -14.98 -3.98 49.35
C LEU A 270 -14.72 -5.50 49.42
N ASN A 271 -15.56 -6.24 50.15
CA ASN A 271 -15.48 -7.70 50.25
C ASN A 271 -16.07 -8.43 49.02
N SER A 272 -17.05 -7.82 48.34
CA SER A 272 -17.61 -8.38 47.10
C SER A 272 -16.71 -8.18 45.88
N ILE A 273 -15.70 -7.31 45.97
CA ILE A 273 -14.69 -7.16 44.91
C ILE A 273 -13.77 -8.38 44.96
N PRO A 274 -13.66 -9.18 43.88
CA PRO A 274 -12.86 -10.40 43.83
C PRO A 274 -11.35 -10.09 43.66
N LEU A 275 -10.85 -9.09 44.37
CA LEU A 275 -9.47 -8.65 44.35
C LEU A 275 -8.98 -8.47 45.78
N PRO A 276 -7.75 -8.90 46.10
CA PRO A 276 -7.12 -8.53 47.35
C PRO A 276 -6.95 -7.02 47.48
N ILE A 277 -7.58 -6.45 48.52
CA ILE A 277 -7.49 -5.04 48.89
C ILE A 277 -7.04 -4.96 50.34
N HIS A 278 -5.98 -4.17 50.58
CA HIS A 278 -5.57 -3.82 51.94
C HIS A 278 -5.05 -2.39 52.03
N ILE A 279 -5.28 -1.77 53.18
CA ILE A 279 -4.82 -0.41 53.50
C ILE A 279 -3.74 -0.53 54.57
N LYS A 280 -2.63 0.19 54.41
CA LYS A 280 -1.53 0.22 55.36
C LYS A 280 -1.32 1.61 55.94
N ASP A 281 -0.95 1.65 57.21
CA ASP A 281 -0.38 2.81 57.86
C ASP A 281 1.14 2.76 57.72
N VAL A 282 1.71 3.62 56.88
CA VAL A 282 3.16 3.65 56.62
C VAL A 282 3.91 4.27 57.81
N GLU A 283 3.26 5.13 58.59
CA GLU A 283 3.87 5.79 59.75
C GLU A 283 3.86 4.89 60.99
N ASP A 284 2.91 3.97 61.10
CA ASP A 284 2.87 2.89 62.11
C ASP A 284 3.42 1.56 61.55
N ASP A 285 4.71 1.55 61.21
CA ASP A 285 5.47 0.34 60.81
C ASP A 285 4.81 -0.50 59.68
N PHE A 286 4.19 0.18 58.70
CA PHE A 286 3.49 -0.46 57.57
C PHE A 286 2.36 -1.42 58.02
N ARG A 287 1.73 -1.16 59.16
CA ARG A 287 0.66 -1.99 59.73
C ARG A 287 -0.59 -1.97 58.85
N TYR A 288 -1.24 -3.12 58.69
CA TYR A 288 -2.51 -3.23 57.98
C TYR A 288 -3.63 -2.63 58.82
N VAL A 289 -4.29 -1.60 58.28
CA VAL A 289 -5.45 -0.92 58.88
C VAL A 289 -6.76 -1.55 58.41
N PHE A 290 -6.76 -2.14 57.22
CA PHE A 290 -7.92 -2.83 56.65
C PHE A 290 -7.44 -3.93 55.69
N CYS A 291 -8.11 -5.08 55.70
CA CYS A 291 -7.91 -6.18 54.77
C CYS A 291 -9.26 -6.77 54.37
N ASN A 292 -9.56 -6.84 53.07
CA ASN A 292 -10.77 -7.54 52.62
C ASN A 292 -10.61 -9.07 52.64
N GLU A 293 -11.71 -9.81 52.53
CA GLU A 293 -11.71 -11.28 52.59
C GLU A 293 -10.77 -11.94 51.57
N GLU A 294 -10.69 -11.42 50.36
CA GLU A 294 -9.79 -11.97 49.33
C GLU A 294 -8.30 -11.75 49.67
N SER A 295 -7.94 -10.62 50.29
CA SER A 295 -6.57 -10.40 50.77
C SER A 295 -6.21 -11.36 51.90
N MET A 296 -7.14 -11.57 52.84
CA MET A 296 -7.01 -12.58 53.90
C MET A 296 -6.82 -13.99 53.32
N ARG A 297 -7.65 -14.39 52.35
CA ARG A 297 -7.59 -15.73 51.74
C ARG A 297 -6.31 -15.97 50.93
N MET A 298 -5.95 -15.02 50.07
CA MET A 298 -4.86 -15.18 49.10
C MET A 298 -3.50 -15.05 49.78
N PHE A 299 -3.34 -14.08 50.69
CA PHE A 299 -2.06 -13.71 51.29
C PHE A 299 -1.96 -13.99 52.79
N GLY A 300 -3.05 -14.27 53.51
CA GLY A 300 -3.03 -14.45 54.96
C GLY A 300 -2.81 -13.15 55.74
N THR A 301 -3.21 -12.00 55.17
CA THR A 301 -3.03 -10.68 55.79
C THR A 301 -4.15 -10.38 56.78
N HIS A 302 -3.83 -9.98 58.01
CA HIS A 302 -4.82 -9.58 59.02
C HIS A 302 -4.65 -8.12 59.46
N GLU A 303 -5.75 -7.50 59.88
CA GLU A 303 -5.72 -6.16 60.47
C GLU A 303 -4.87 -6.16 61.74
N GLY A 304 -4.06 -5.12 61.92
CA GLY A 304 -3.13 -5.00 63.04
C GLY A 304 -1.77 -5.68 62.83
N GLU A 305 -1.58 -6.50 61.80
CA GLU A 305 -0.27 -7.10 61.48
C GLU A 305 0.60 -6.21 60.58
N THR A 306 1.89 -6.52 60.44
CA THR A 306 2.81 -5.79 59.55
C THR A 306 3.21 -6.65 58.36
N VAL A 307 3.81 -6.03 57.33
CA VAL A 307 4.27 -6.74 56.12
C VAL A 307 5.23 -7.90 56.43
N CYS A 308 6.02 -7.76 57.51
CA CYS A 308 6.98 -8.76 57.98
C CYS A 308 6.32 -9.98 58.65
N SER A 309 5.03 -9.94 59.04
CA SER A 309 4.33 -11.12 59.56
C SER A 309 4.12 -12.15 58.43
N VAL A 310 3.72 -11.66 57.25
CA VAL A 310 3.31 -12.46 56.09
C VAL A 310 4.48 -12.85 55.17
N LEU A 311 5.48 -11.98 55.03
CA LEU A 311 6.57 -12.12 54.05
C LEU A 311 7.94 -12.29 54.71
N ASP A 312 8.87 -12.92 53.98
CA ASP A 312 10.28 -12.98 54.39
C ASP A 312 10.92 -11.58 54.40
N SER A 313 11.85 -11.33 55.33
CA SER A 313 12.37 -9.99 55.62
C SER A 313 12.95 -9.27 54.40
N LYS A 314 13.62 -9.99 53.48
CA LYS A 314 14.16 -9.39 52.25
C LYS A 314 13.09 -8.92 51.28
N GLN A 315 11.97 -9.65 51.17
CA GLN A 315 10.85 -9.23 50.32
C GLN A 315 10.03 -8.12 50.98
N ALA A 316 9.85 -8.19 52.30
CA ALA A 316 9.20 -7.14 53.07
C ALA A 316 9.91 -5.79 52.90
N GLU A 317 11.24 -5.75 53.04
CA GLU A 317 12.04 -4.53 52.81
C GLU A 317 11.88 -3.95 51.40
N ARG A 318 11.89 -4.82 50.37
CA ARG A 318 11.71 -4.39 48.98
C ARG A 318 10.33 -3.77 48.75
N MET A 319 9.29 -4.37 49.33
CA MET A 319 7.93 -3.86 49.23
C MET A 319 7.77 -2.56 50.02
N GLN A 320 8.30 -2.49 51.25
CA GLN A 320 8.30 -1.29 52.09
C GLN A 320 9.01 -0.12 51.41
N LYS A 321 10.10 -0.37 50.66
CA LYS A 321 10.78 0.68 49.87
C LYS A 321 9.84 1.31 48.84
N THR A 322 9.07 0.47 48.13
CA THR A 322 8.10 0.94 47.11
C THR A 322 6.91 1.62 47.79
N ASP A 323 6.45 1.09 48.92
CA ASP A 323 5.38 1.67 49.72
C ASP A 323 5.77 3.07 50.24
N LEU A 324 7.01 3.22 50.72
CA LEU A 324 7.58 4.48 51.19
C LEU A 324 7.78 5.49 50.04
N GLU A 325 8.20 5.05 48.87
CA GLU A 325 8.32 5.91 47.68
C GLU A 325 6.96 6.49 47.27
N VAL A 326 5.92 5.64 47.21
CA VAL A 326 4.56 6.11 46.92
C VAL A 326 4.08 7.06 48.02
N PHE A 327 4.30 6.70 49.28
CA PHE A 327 3.90 7.50 50.44
C PHE A 327 4.60 8.87 50.48
N THR A 328 5.89 8.94 50.17
CA THR A 328 6.65 10.21 50.18
C THR A 328 6.32 11.08 48.97
N THR A 329 6.27 10.49 47.76
CA THR A 329 6.09 11.24 46.52
C THR A 329 4.64 11.61 46.21
N GLY A 330 3.68 10.86 46.75
CA GLY A 330 2.25 10.99 46.42
C GLY A 330 1.89 10.49 45.01
N LYS A 331 2.85 10.00 44.23
CA LYS A 331 2.59 9.48 42.88
C LYS A 331 2.08 8.04 42.97
N PRO A 332 0.95 7.72 42.31
CA PRO A 332 0.41 6.37 42.34
C PRO A 332 1.36 5.40 41.63
N TYR A 333 1.57 4.23 42.21
CA TYR A 333 2.37 3.16 41.62
C TYR A 333 1.45 2.13 40.95
N PHE A 334 1.82 1.73 39.74
CA PHE A 334 1.18 0.63 39.02
C PHE A 334 2.28 -0.24 38.42
N GLY A 335 2.31 -1.51 38.79
CA GLY A 335 3.40 -2.40 38.39
C GLY A 335 3.11 -3.86 38.70
N VAL A 336 4.09 -4.71 38.37
CA VAL A 336 4.03 -6.14 38.64
C VAL A 336 4.94 -6.46 39.82
N GLU A 337 4.40 -7.11 40.83
CA GLU A 337 5.11 -7.59 42.00
C GLU A 337 4.94 -9.11 42.13
N ARG A 338 6.07 -9.81 42.22
CA ARG A 338 6.11 -11.22 42.60
C ARG A 338 6.17 -11.32 44.12
N ILE A 339 5.18 -11.98 44.71
CA ILE A 339 5.09 -12.24 46.13
C ILE A 339 5.39 -13.71 46.38
N ILE A 340 6.26 -14.00 47.34
CA ILE A 340 6.46 -15.35 47.87
C ILE A 340 6.17 -15.29 49.37
N LEU A 341 5.10 -15.96 49.79
CA LEU A 341 4.67 -16.07 51.18
C LEU A 341 5.60 -16.99 51.98
N LYS A 342 5.61 -16.84 53.31
CA LYS A 342 6.39 -17.72 54.21
C LYS A 342 6.00 -19.20 54.12
N ASP A 343 4.77 -19.51 53.71
CA ASP A 343 4.27 -20.87 53.49
C ASP A 343 4.72 -21.49 52.15
N GLY A 344 5.47 -20.74 51.32
CA GLY A 344 5.99 -21.19 50.03
C GLY A 344 5.08 -20.91 48.82
N ARG A 345 3.86 -20.42 49.01
CA ARG A 345 3.00 -20.01 47.88
C ARG A 345 3.58 -18.77 47.20
N SER A 346 3.54 -18.75 45.86
CA SER A 346 4.02 -17.62 45.06
C SER A 346 2.98 -17.11 44.07
N TYR A 347 2.91 -15.79 43.93
CA TYR A 347 1.94 -15.11 43.10
C TYR A 347 2.60 -14.01 42.27
N ASP A 348 2.29 -13.96 40.97
CA ASP A 348 2.65 -12.86 40.09
C ASP A 348 1.46 -11.90 40.04
N THR A 349 1.57 -10.79 40.76
CA THR A 349 0.46 -9.85 40.96
C THR A 349 0.68 -8.55 40.23
N ILE A 350 -0.34 -8.04 39.54
CA ILE A 350 -0.39 -6.63 39.16
C ILE A 350 -0.88 -5.87 40.40
N VAL A 351 -0.09 -4.90 40.87
CA VAL A 351 -0.42 -4.10 42.04
C VAL A 351 -0.65 -2.65 41.63
N ARG A 352 -1.66 -2.04 42.25
CA ARG A 352 -1.86 -0.60 42.23
C ARG A 352 -1.79 -0.06 43.65
N LYS A 353 -0.94 0.94 43.87
CA LYS A 353 -0.78 1.62 45.16
C LYS A 353 -1.15 3.08 45.03
N ASN A 354 -2.07 3.53 45.87
CA ASN A 354 -2.49 4.94 45.91
C ASN A 354 -2.49 5.43 47.36
N ILE A 355 -2.26 6.72 47.53
CA ILE A 355 -2.50 7.36 48.83
C ILE A 355 -3.98 7.68 48.94
N ILE A 356 -4.55 7.30 50.08
CA ILE A 356 -5.88 7.74 50.51
C ILE A 356 -5.73 8.57 51.79
N TYR A 357 -6.76 9.36 52.10
CA TYR A 357 -6.75 10.26 53.25
C TYR A 357 -7.89 9.87 54.19
N ASP A 358 -7.55 9.73 55.46
CA ASP A 358 -8.51 9.67 56.57
C ASP A 358 -8.33 10.96 57.40
N GLY A 359 -9.17 11.97 57.11
CA GLY A 359 -8.96 13.33 57.58
C GLY A 359 -7.64 13.91 57.07
N THR A 360 -6.70 14.20 57.98
CA THR A 360 -5.34 14.67 57.65
C THR A 360 -4.32 13.53 57.56
N LYS A 361 -4.69 12.32 57.97
CA LYS A 361 -3.79 11.17 57.99
C LYS A 361 -3.69 10.53 56.62
N ARG A 362 -2.48 10.23 56.17
CA ARG A 362 -2.21 9.58 54.89
C ARG A 362 -2.13 8.08 55.12
N LEU A 363 -2.84 7.30 54.31
CA LEU A 363 -2.79 5.83 54.33
C LEU A 363 -2.49 5.31 52.93
N LEU A 364 -1.89 4.13 52.84
CA LEU A 364 -1.52 3.50 51.58
C LEU A 364 -2.51 2.39 51.21
N LEU A 365 -3.35 2.66 50.20
CA LEU A 365 -4.24 1.66 49.61
C LEU A 365 -3.49 0.81 48.59
N ASN A 366 -3.51 -0.50 48.79
CA ASN A 366 -2.95 -1.49 47.86
C ASN A 366 -4.06 -2.38 47.32
N ILE A 367 -4.14 -2.49 45.99
CA ILE A 367 -5.06 -3.38 45.28
C ILE A 367 -4.21 -4.31 44.40
N ARG A 368 -4.46 -5.62 44.47
CA ARG A 368 -3.69 -6.64 43.72
C ARG A 368 -4.59 -7.47 42.82
N TRP A 369 -4.05 -7.90 41.69
CA TRP A 369 -4.71 -8.77 40.72
C TRP A 369 -3.79 -9.94 40.36
N ASP A 370 -4.28 -11.18 40.44
CA ASP A 370 -3.51 -12.35 40.01
C ASP A 370 -3.42 -12.42 38.48
N GLN A 371 -2.20 -12.31 37.94
CA GLN A 371 -1.98 -12.34 36.50
C GLN A 371 -2.02 -13.76 35.91
N LYS A 372 -2.01 -14.81 36.75
CA LYS A 372 -1.82 -16.20 36.29
C LYS A 372 -2.94 -16.67 35.35
N LEU A 373 -4.21 -16.45 35.70
CA LEU A 373 -5.35 -16.86 34.88
C LEU A 373 -5.43 -16.06 33.58
N GLN A 374 -5.20 -14.75 33.64
CA GLN A 374 -5.23 -13.90 32.44
C GLN A 374 -4.09 -14.22 31.47
N ASN A 375 -2.90 -14.53 31.99
CA ASN A 375 -1.77 -14.96 31.19
C ASN A 375 -2.01 -16.34 30.57
N ASP A 376 -2.61 -17.28 31.31
CA ASP A 376 -2.95 -18.60 30.77
C ASP A 376 -4.03 -18.51 29.69
N LEU A 377 -5.09 -17.73 29.92
CA LEU A 377 -6.13 -17.45 28.92
C LEU A 377 -5.56 -16.75 27.68
N LYS A 378 -4.70 -15.73 27.84
CA LYS A 378 -4.04 -15.06 26.70
C LYS A 378 -3.15 -16.02 25.91
N ARG A 379 -2.43 -16.92 26.59
CA ARG A 379 -1.60 -17.94 25.93
C ARG A 379 -2.47 -18.92 25.15
N ARG A 380 -3.53 -19.46 25.77
CA ARG A 380 -4.45 -20.39 25.11
C ARG A 380 -5.19 -19.75 23.93
N ALA A 381 -5.68 -18.51 24.09
CA ALA A 381 -6.32 -17.75 23.02
C ALA A 381 -5.36 -17.47 21.86
N LYS A 382 -4.10 -17.10 22.15
CA LYS A 382 -3.10 -16.88 21.10
C LYS A 382 -2.75 -18.17 20.35
N VAL A 383 -2.59 -19.28 21.06
CA VAL A 383 -2.37 -20.59 20.43
C VAL A 383 -3.56 -20.97 19.56
N LEU A 384 -4.79 -20.81 20.06
CA LEU A 384 -6.01 -21.08 19.30
C LEU A 384 -6.10 -20.21 18.03
N SER A 385 -5.85 -18.91 18.15
CA SER A 385 -5.87 -17.96 17.03
C SER A 385 -4.83 -18.33 15.95
N MET A 386 -3.60 -18.67 16.35
CA MET A 386 -2.56 -19.16 15.44
C MET A 386 -2.98 -20.47 14.76
N SER A 387 -3.60 -21.40 15.50
CA SER A 387 -4.10 -22.65 14.95
C SER A 387 -5.22 -22.41 13.92
N MET A 388 -6.16 -21.50 14.20
CA MET A 388 -7.24 -21.13 13.27
C MET A 388 -6.69 -20.52 11.98
N GLU A 389 -5.68 -19.65 12.07
CA GLU A 389 -5.03 -19.03 10.91
C GLU A 389 -4.34 -20.07 10.01
N VAL A 390 -3.58 -21.00 10.61
CA VAL A 390 -2.90 -22.07 9.85
C VAL A 390 -3.90 -23.01 9.17
N MET A 391 -5.02 -23.30 9.82
CA MET A 391 -6.06 -24.17 9.26
C MET A 391 -7.01 -23.45 8.29
N ASN A 392 -6.84 -22.14 8.08
CA ASN A 392 -7.80 -21.28 7.39
C ASN A 392 -9.24 -21.56 7.85
N ALA A 393 -9.42 -21.48 9.16
CA ALA A 393 -10.63 -21.88 9.86
C ALA A 393 -11.16 -20.76 10.74
N TYR A 394 -12.46 -20.82 11.04
CA TYR A 394 -13.10 -19.91 11.98
C TYR A 394 -14.11 -20.63 12.85
N THR A 395 -14.33 -20.07 14.04
CA THR A 395 -15.38 -20.53 14.95
C THR A 395 -16.63 -19.67 14.80
N TRP A 396 -17.79 -20.24 15.07
CA TRP A 396 -19.07 -19.53 15.00
C TRP A 396 -20.06 -20.12 16.01
N PHE A 397 -21.06 -19.31 16.35
CA PHE A 397 -22.09 -19.61 17.32
C PHE A 397 -23.44 -19.20 16.72
N TYR A 398 -24.44 -20.04 16.89
CA TYR A 398 -25.81 -19.77 16.46
C TYR A 398 -26.76 -19.92 17.64
N GLU A 399 -27.53 -18.86 17.88
CA GLU A 399 -28.58 -18.79 18.90
C GLU A 399 -29.94 -18.89 18.19
N PRO A 400 -30.59 -20.08 18.16
CA PRO A 400 -31.82 -20.31 17.40
C PRO A 400 -32.97 -19.43 17.87
N SER A 401 -33.07 -19.20 19.18
CA SER A 401 -34.10 -18.35 19.80
C SER A 401 -34.06 -16.91 19.31
N LYS A 402 -32.89 -16.41 18.89
CA LYS A 402 -32.69 -15.05 18.38
C LYS A 402 -32.42 -14.99 16.87
N GLN A 403 -32.38 -16.15 16.21
CA GLN A 403 -31.92 -16.30 14.82
C GLN A 403 -30.56 -15.62 14.55
N ARG A 404 -29.69 -15.56 15.57
CA ARG A 404 -28.44 -14.78 15.53
C ARG A 404 -27.23 -15.69 15.34
N VAL A 405 -26.39 -15.34 14.36
CA VAL A 405 -25.08 -15.97 14.16
C VAL A 405 -24.00 -15.00 14.61
N SER A 406 -23.05 -15.49 15.39
CA SER A 406 -21.88 -14.76 15.86
C SER A 406 -20.62 -15.51 15.45
N PHE A 407 -19.56 -14.79 15.14
CA PHE A 407 -18.30 -15.39 14.69
C PHE A 407 -17.22 -15.14 15.74
N GLY A 408 -16.40 -16.16 15.99
CA GLY A 408 -15.30 -16.14 16.94
C GLY A 408 -13.94 -16.04 16.24
N GLU A 409 -12.91 -16.59 16.90
CA GLU A 409 -11.53 -16.60 16.40
C GLU A 409 -11.44 -17.14 14.97
N GLY A 410 -10.61 -16.46 14.16
CA GLY A 410 -10.34 -16.81 12.76
C GLY A 410 -11.20 -16.08 11.73
N PHE A 411 -12.42 -15.64 12.08
CA PHE A 411 -13.33 -15.02 11.09
C PHE A 411 -12.85 -13.67 10.57
N ASP A 412 -12.17 -12.86 11.40
CA ASP A 412 -11.60 -11.56 11.01
C ASP A 412 -10.66 -11.65 9.80
N LYS A 413 -10.06 -12.82 9.55
CA LYS A 413 -9.14 -13.07 8.44
C LYS A 413 -9.85 -13.30 7.10
N ILE A 414 -11.16 -13.59 7.12
CA ILE A 414 -11.97 -13.75 5.91
C ILE A 414 -12.17 -12.40 5.21
N GLY A 415 -12.08 -11.29 5.94
CA GLY A 415 -12.14 -9.93 5.39
C GLY A 415 -13.56 -9.37 5.18
N ARG A 416 -14.59 -10.08 5.66
CA ARG A 416 -15.99 -9.61 5.70
C ARG A 416 -16.36 -9.19 7.12
N ASN A 417 -17.19 -8.16 7.26
CA ASN A 417 -17.69 -7.77 8.57
C ASN A 417 -18.68 -8.82 9.07
N ALA A 418 -18.44 -9.38 10.26
CA ALA A 418 -19.32 -10.34 10.92
C ALA A 418 -20.77 -9.83 11.06
N LEU A 419 -20.96 -8.51 11.17
CA LEU A 419 -22.27 -7.87 11.24
C LEU A 419 -23.11 -8.03 9.96
N ASP A 420 -22.46 -8.23 8.81
CA ASP A 420 -23.14 -8.35 7.52
C ASP A 420 -23.85 -9.70 7.36
N ILE A 421 -23.45 -10.71 8.13
CA ILE A 421 -23.97 -12.09 8.08
C ILE A 421 -24.38 -12.61 9.47
N ASN A 422 -24.81 -11.71 10.34
CA ASN A 422 -25.11 -11.96 11.75
C ASN A 422 -26.44 -12.70 12.04
N SER A 423 -27.08 -13.26 11.02
CA SER A 423 -28.33 -14.01 11.16
C SER A 423 -28.27 -15.27 10.31
N PHE A 424 -29.03 -16.29 10.69
CA PHE A 424 -29.00 -17.58 9.98
C PHE A 424 -29.37 -17.44 8.50
N GLU A 425 -30.41 -16.65 8.20
CA GLU A 425 -30.85 -16.38 6.83
C GLU A 425 -29.74 -15.74 5.99
N LYS A 426 -29.12 -14.67 6.49
CA LYS A 426 -28.00 -13.99 5.80
C LYS A 426 -26.78 -14.90 5.62
N PHE A 427 -26.51 -15.79 6.58
CA PHE A 427 -25.44 -16.77 6.45
C PHE A 427 -25.79 -17.83 5.39
N ALA A 428 -27.02 -18.34 5.38
CA ALA A 428 -27.51 -19.29 4.39
C ALA A 428 -27.54 -18.69 2.97
N GLU A 429 -27.73 -17.38 2.82
CA GLU A 429 -27.58 -16.68 1.54
C GLU A 429 -26.16 -16.72 0.99
N CYS A 430 -25.14 -16.81 1.85
CA CYS A 430 -23.75 -16.96 1.44
C CYS A 430 -23.46 -18.37 0.94
N VAL A 431 -24.26 -19.37 1.33
CA VAL A 431 -24.13 -20.74 0.86
C VAL A 431 -24.60 -20.82 -0.60
N HIS A 432 -23.84 -21.56 -1.40
CA HIS A 432 -24.10 -21.80 -2.83
C HIS A 432 -25.52 -22.32 -3.03
N PRO A 433 -26.28 -21.84 -4.05
CA PRO A 433 -27.67 -22.22 -4.26
C PRO A 433 -27.93 -23.74 -4.26
N ASP A 434 -27.09 -24.53 -4.92
CA ASP A 434 -27.20 -26.00 -4.95
C ASP A 434 -27.08 -26.67 -3.57
N ASP A 435 -26.28 -26.08 -2.66
CA ASP A 435 -25.97 -26.67 -1.35
C ASP A 435 -26.87 -26.10 -0.25
N ARG A 436 -27.54 -24.97 -0.52
CA ARG A 436 -28.30 -24.19 0.46
C ARG A 436 -29.43 -24.98 1.10
N GLN A 437 -30.24 -25.68 0.31
CA GLN A 437 -31.35 -26.47 0.86
C GLN A 437 -30.84 -27.56 1.80
N ARG A 438 -29.80 -28.29 1.38
CA ARG A 438 -29.15 -29.32 2.19
C ARG A 438 -28.58 -28.75 3.49
N PHE A 439 -27.98 -27.56 3.43
CA PHE A 439 -27.43 -26.88 4.59
C PHE A 439 -28.53 -26.51 5.61
N VAL A 440 -29.63 -25.94 5.13
CA VAL A 440 -30.79 -25.59 5.97
C VAL A 440 -31.42 -26.84 6.58
N ASP A 441 -31.68 -27.89 5.78
CA ASP A 441 -32.27 -29.15 6.26
C ASP A 441 -31.39 -29.81 7.33
N THR A 442 -30.07 -29.74 7.18
CA THR A 442 -29.12 -30.28 8.16
C THR A 442 -29.17 -29.50 9.47
N MET A 443 -29.21 -28.17 9.40
CA MET A 443 -29.33 -27.33 10.60
C MET A 443 -30.66 -27.55 11.32
N ASP A 444 -31.77 -27.66 10.59
CA ASP A 444 -33.08 -27.98 11.16
C ASP A 444 -33.11 -29.37 11.81
N ALA A 445 -32.37 -30.33 11.26
CA ALA A 445 -32.22 -31.67 11.84
C ALA A 445 -31.39 -31.63 13.14
N VAL A 446 -30.32 -30.82 13.18
CA VAL A 446 -29.47 -30.64 14.38
C VAL A 446 -30.29 -30.06 15.52
N LEU A 447 -31.10 -29.03 15.27
CA LEU A 447 -31.94 -28.38 16.28
C LEU A 447 -33.02 -29.28 16.89
N LYS A 448 -33.36 -30.40 16.24
CA LYS A 448 -34.33 -31.40 16.72
C LYS A 448 -33.70 -32.45 17.64
N GLN A 449 -32.39 -32.46 17.81
CA GLN A 449 -31.67 -33.39 18.69
C GLN A 449 -31.50 -32.80 20.10
N ASP A 450 -31.38 -33.65 21.13
CA ASP A 450 -31.15 -33.21 22.51
C ASP A 450 -29.68 -32.77 22.75
N SER A 451 -28.74 -33.49 22.11
CA SER A 451 -27.32 -33.15 21.99
C SER A 451 -26.67 -33.99 20.89
N GLY A 452 -25.62 -33.49 20.24
CA GLY A 452 -24.93 -34.22 19.18
C GLY A 452 -23.84 -33.44 18.46
N GLU A 453 -22.85 -34.18 17.96
CA GLU A 453 -21.87 -33.70 16.98
C GLU A 453 -22.44 -33.87 15.56
N TRP A 454 -22.23 -32.88 14.71
CA TRP A 454 -22.63 -32.93 13.31
C TRP A 454 -21.55 -32.31 12.43
N ASP A 455 -21.44 -32.78 11.20
CA ASP A 455 -20.61 -32.13 10.19
C ASP A 455 -21.24 -32.11 8.80
N ILE A 456 -20.94 -31.07 8.03
CA ILE A 456 -21.42 -30.85 6.67
C ILE A 456 -20.36 -30.16 5.82
N GLU A 457 -20.28 -30.56 4.56
CA GLU A 457 -19.50 -29.87 3.52
C GLU A 457 -20.44 -29.08 2.62
N TYR A 458 -20.11 -27.82 2.37
CA TYR A 458 -20.88 -26.92 1.50
C TYR A 458 -19.97 -25.86 0.90
N ARG A 459 -20.41 -25.28 -0.21
CA ARG A 459 -19.76 -24.13 -0.82
C ARG A 459 -20.36 -22.84 -0.27
N ALA A 460 -19.53 -21.87 0.10
CA ALA A 460 -20.00 -20.57 0.56
C ALA A 460 -19.10 -19.41 0.11
N ASP A 461 -19.72 -18.29 -0.25
CA ASP A 461 -19.05 -17.01 -0.47
C ASP A 461 -19.12 -16.18 0.82
N LEU A 462 -18.12 -16.39 1.67
CA LEU A 462 -17.99 -15.64 2.92
C LEU A 462 -17.32 -14.28 2.71
N ARG A 463 -16.76 -13.99 1.53
CA ARG A 463 -16.07 -12.72 1.24
C ARG A 463 -16.97 -11.71 0.52
N GLY A 464 -18.10 -12.15 -0.03
CA GLY A 464 -19.04 -11.32 -0.78
C GLY A 464 -18.53 -10.90 -2.15
N ASN A 465 -17.59 -11.64 -2.72
CA ASN A 465 -16.96 -11.32 -4.01
C ASN A 465 -17.48 -12.20 -5.17
N GLY A 466 -18.48 -13.05 -4.92
CA GLY A 466 -19.06 -13.99 -5.87
C GLY A 466 -18.28 -15.29 -6.05
N ASN A 467 -17.15 -15.47 -5.33
CA ASN A 467 -16.37 -16.70 -5.38
C ASN A 467 -16.75 -17.63 -4.23
N TYR A 468 -17.36 -18.75 -4.56
CA TYR A 468 -17.71 -19.76 -3.58
C TYR A 468 -16.51 -20.68 -3.30
N GLU A 469 -16.11 -20.77 -2.03
CA GLU A 469 -15.06 -21.67 -1.56
C GLU A 469 -15.70 -22.89 -0.86
N TRP A 470 -15.05 -24.04 -0.90
CA TRP A 470 -15.51 -25.21 -0.14
C TRP A 470 -15.16 -25.10 1.35
N TRP A 471 -16.17 -25.27 2.19
CA TRP A 471 -16.07 -25.27 3.64
C TRP A 471 -16.57 -26.59 4.21
N LYS A 472 -15.87 -27.10 5.21
CA LYS A 472 -16.36 -28.16 6.08
C LYS A 472 -16.63 -27.58 7.45
N THR A 473 -17.87 -27.70 7.91
CA THR A 473 -18.26 -27.25 9.25
C THR A 473 -18.53 -28.45 10.13
N ARG A 474 -18.00 -28.43 11.34
CA ARG A 474 -18.36 -29.35 12.43
C ARG A 474 -18.87 -28.55 13.61
N GLY A 475 -20.00 -28.95 14.18
CA GLY A 475 -20.60 -28.27 15.32
C GLY A 475 -21.16 -29.21 16.35
N VAL A 476 -21.44 -28.64 17.52
CA VAL A 476 -22.07 -29.29 18.67
C VAL A 476 -23.28 -28.44 19.07
N LEU A 477 -24.41 -29.11 19.30
CA LEU A 477 -25.57 -28.50 19.95
C LEU A 477 -25.43 -28.66 21.47
N GLU A 478 -25.45 -27.53 22.19
CA GLU A 478 -25.48 -27.51 23.65
C GLU A 478 -26.81 -26.94 24.14
N THR A 479 -27.40 -27.61 25.13
CA THR A 479 -28.59 -27.13 25.84
C THR A 479 -28.17 -26.70 27.25
N SER A 480 -28.27 -25.40 27.53
CA SER A 480 -28.02 -24.80 28.84
C SER A 480 -29.33 -24.32 29.49
N ILE A 481 -29.29 -23.77 30.69
CA ILE A 481 -30.44 -23.15 31.35
C ILE A 481 -30.17 -21.65 31.45
N LEU A 482 -30.99 -20.83 30.79
CA LEU A 482 -30.93 -19.37 30.86
C LEU A 482 -32.28 -18.87 31.42
N ASN A 483 -32.27 -18.25 32.59
CA ASN A 483 -33.49 -17.80 33.31
C ASN A 483 -34.52 -18.93 33.51
N ASP A 484 -34.09 -20.09 34.02
CA ASP A 484 -34.93 -21.28 34.28
C ASP A 484 -35.63 -21.89 33.05
N HIS A 485 -35.23 -21.51 31.85
CA HIS A 485 -35.68 -22.11 30.60
C HIS A 485 -34.53 -22.76 29.83
N PRO A 486 -34.78 -23.90 29.16
CA PRO A 486 -33.79 -24.54 28.30
C PRO A 486 -33.40 -23.59 27.17
N TYR A 487 -32.10 -23.30 27.09
CA TYR A 487 -31.48 -22.40 26.14
C TYR A 487 -30.52 -23.19 25.28
N GLN A 488 -30.90 -23.38 24.03
CA GLN A 488 -30.08 -24.09 23.05
C GLN A 488 -29.21 -23.10 22.28
N TYR A 489 -27.96 -23.46 22.06
CA TYR A 489 -27.10 -22.81 21.07
C TYR A 489 -26.23 -23.85 20.37
N VAL A 490 -25.96 -23.59 19.09
CA VAL A 490 -25.06 -24.40 18.28
C VAL A 490 -23.73 -23.67 18.24
N SER A 491 -22.65 -24.35 18.59
CA SER A 491 -21.29 -23.85 18.38
C SER A 491 -20.57 -24.73 17.38
N GLY A 492 -19.73 -24.14 16.55
CA GLY A 492 -19.04 -24.90 15.52
C GLY A 492 -17.77 -24.25 15.01
N MET A 493 -17.03 -25.03 14.26
CA MET A 493 -15.82 -24.63 13.57
C MET A 493 -15.95 -24.97 12.09
N SER A 494 -15.63 -24.01 11.25
CA SER A 494 -15.63 -24.13 9.80
C SER A 494 -14.19 -24.07 9.31
N ILE A 495 -13.74 -25.08 8.59
CA ILE A 495 -12.41 -25.13 7.96
C ILE A 495 -12.56 -25.02 6.44
N SER A 496 -11.66 -24.28 5.80
CA SER A 496 -11.59 -24.26 4.34
C SER A 496 -11.00 -25.59 3.85
N ILE A 497 -11.76 -26.30 3.00
CA ILE A 497 -11.30 -27.53 2.32
C ILE A 497 -11.06 -27.29 0.82
N GLU A 498 -10.98 -26.03 0.41
CA GLU A 498 -10.82 -25.63 -1.00
C GLU A 498 -9.57 -26.27 -1.63
N SER A 499 -8.41 -26.20 -0.94
CA SER A 499 -7.16 -26.82 -1.40
C SER A 499 -7.29 -28.35 -1.56
N TYR A 500 -8.02 -29.00 -0.65
CA TYR A 500 -8.27 -30.43 -0.72
C TYR A 500 -9.15 -30.78 -1.93
N LYS A 501 -10.28 -30.07 -2.12
CA LYS A 501 -11.17 -30.29 -3.27
C LYS A 501 -10.50 -29.95 -4.60
N GLN A 502 -9.67 -28.91 -4.65
CA GLN A 502 -8.85 -28.59 -5.82
C GLN A 502 -7.82 -29.68 -6.12
N THR A 503 -7.20 -30.26 -5.10
CA THR A 503 -6.26 -31.38 -5.26
C THR A 503 -6.98 -32.63 -5.77
N GLU A 504 -8.14 -32.96 -5.23
CA GLU A 504 -8.97 -34.08 -5.68
C GLU A 504 -9.43 -33.88 -7.13
N LEU A 505 -9.92 -32.70 -7.47
CA LEU A 505 -10.26 -32.31 -8.85
C LEU A 505 -9.03 -32.34 -9.77
N THR A 506 -7.87 -31.93 -9.28
CA THR A 506 -6.62 -31.99 -10.05
C THR A 506 -6.19 -33.43 -10.28
N LEU A 507 -6.34 -34.32 -9.30
CA LEU A 507 -6.08 -35.75 -9.46
C LEU A 507 -7.05 -36.39 -10.45
N LEU A 508 -8.34 -36.06 -10.38
CA LEU A 508 -9.33 -36.52 -11.36
C LEU A 508 -9.02 -35.99 -12.76
N LYS A 509 -8.72 -34.68 -12.89
CA LYS A 509 -8.28 -34.07 -14.15
C LYS A 509 -6.98 -34.67 -14.65
N ASN A 510 -6.03 -35.01 -13.78
CA ASN A 510 -4.78 -35.66 -14.15
C ASN A 510 -5.02 -37.10 -14.59
N LYS A 511 -5.94 -37.83 -13.97
CA LYS A 511 -6.36 -39.17 -14.38
C LYS A 511 -7.07 -39.12 -15.74
N GLU A 512 -7.99 -38.19 -15.94
CA GLU A 512 -8.62 -37.95 -17.23
C GLU A 512 -7.62 -37.50 -18.29
N LYS A 513 -6.68 -36.62 -17.92
CA LYS A 513 -5.60 -36.15 -18.80
C LYS A 513 -4.65 -37.28 -19.14
N LEU A 514 -4.34 -38.18 -18.20
CA LEU A 514 -3.53 -39.37 -18.44
C LEU A 514 -4.27 -40.34 -19.37
N ASN A 515 -5.54 -40.62 -19.13
CA ASN A 515 -6.36 -41.43 -20.03
C ASN A 515 -6.49 -40.80 -21.42
N LYS A 516 -6.64 -39.47 -21.47
CA LYS A 516 -6.66 -38.70 -22.71
C LYS A 516 -5.29 -38.76 -23.40
N LEU A 517 -4.18 -38.67 -22.66
CA LEU A 517 -2.82 -38.80 -23.18
C LEU A 517 -2.55 -40.22 -23.70
N ILE A 518 -3.02 -41.26 -23.01
CA ILE A 518 -2.94 -42.66 -23.48
C ILE A 518 -3.74 -42.80 -24.77
N ARG A 519 -5.01 -42.37 -24.79
CA ARG A 519 -5.84 -42.39 -25.99
C ARG A 519 -5.26 -41.52 -27.11
N GLN A 520 -4.67 -40.38 -26.77
CA GLN A 520 -3.96 -39.52 -27.73
C GLN A 520 -2.71 -40.24 -28.25
N ASN A 521 -1.92 -40.89 -27.41
CA ASN A 521 -0.76 -41.67 -27.83
C ASN A 521 -1.19 -42.83 -28.74
N GLU A 522 -2.25 -43.57 -28.39
CA GLU A 522 -2.81 -44.62 -29.25
C GLU A 522 -3.32 -44.05 -30.58
N LEU A 523 -4.03 -42.93 -30.57
CA LEU A 523 -4.48 -42.26 -31.80
C LEU A 523 -3.30 -41.71 -32.61
N VAL A 524 -2.27 -41.17 -31.97
CA VAL A 524 -1.05 -40.67 -32.61
C VAL A 524 -0.32 -41.83 -33.26
N LEU A 525 -0.11 -42.93 -32.53
CA LEU A 525 0.52 -44.14 -33.03
C LEU A 525 -0.33 -44.73 -34.16
N ASN A 526 -1.65 -44.88 -34.03
CA ASN A 526 -2.51 -45.43 -35.08
C ASN A 526 -2.66 -44.54 -36.32
N ASN A 527 -2.45 -43.22 -36.19
CA ASN A 527 -2.42 -42.29 -37.33
C ASN A 527 -1.00 -42.05 -37.88
N THR A 528 0.03 -42.74 -37.38
CA THR A 528 1.30 -42.77 -38.11
C THR A 528 1.08 -43.55 -39.40
N ASN A 529 1.52 -43.03 -40.54
CA ASN A 529 1.55 -43.75 -41.83
C ASN A 529 2.59 -44.91 -41.86
N SER A 530 2.91 -45.44 -40.69
CA SER A 530 3.97 -46.39 -40.39
C SER A 530 3.38 -47.54 -39.57
N GLY A 531 3.64 -48.77 -39.98
CA GLY A 531 3.27 -49.94 -39.19
C GLY A 531 4.24 -50.10 -38.02
N LEU A 532 3.75 -50.03 -36.80
CA LEU A 532 4.48 -50.18 -35.55
C LEU A 532 4.05 -51.45 -34.82
N ALA A 533 5.02 -52.16 -34.26
CA ALA A 533 4.77 -53.29 -33.36
C ALA A 533 5.78 -53.29 -32.22
N TYR A 534 5.32 -53.53 -30.99
CA TYR A 534 6.20 -53.84 -29.87
C TYR A 534 6.21 -55.35 -29.64
N ILE A 535 7.40 -55.92 -29.61
CA ILE A 535 7.63 -57.37 -29.59
C ILE A 535 8.60 -57.68 -28.46
N THR A 536 8.25 -58.63 -27.61
CA THR A 536 9.10 -59.09 -26.50
C THR A 536 10.25 -59.95 -27.00
N THR A 537 11.25 -60.19 -26.14
CA THR A 537 12.48 -60.94 -26.48
C THR A 537 12.23 -62.42 -26.84
N ASP A 538 11.07 -62.95 -26.48
CA ASP A 538 10.54 -64.27 -26.85
C ASP A 538 9.74 -64.26 -28.18
N TYR A 539 9.83 -63.16 -28.95
CA TYR A 539 9.19 -62.95 -30.24
C TYR A 539 7.66 -62.80 -30.19
N VAL A 540 7.06 -62.56 -29.02
CA VAL A 540 5.59 -62.36 -28.87
C VAL A 540 5.22 -60.88 -29.09
N VAL A 541 4.19 -60.62 -29.90
CA VAL A 541 3.72 -59.25 -30.14
C VAL A 541 2.81 -58.78 -28.99
N GLN A 542 3.18 -57.73 -28.28
CA GLN A 542 2.36 -57.16 -27.18
C GLN A 542 1.44 -56.05 -27.63
N TRP A 543 1.86 -55.27 -28.62
CA TRP A 543 1.12 -54.15 -29.16
C TRP A 543 1.44 -54.00 -30.66
N GLU A 544 0.43 -53.65 -31.45
CA GLU A 544 0.56 -53.44 -32.89
C GLU A 544 -0.40 -52.34 -33.35
N ASN A 545 -0.07 -51.72 -34.48
CA ASN A 545 -1.01 -50.99 -35.33
C ASN A 545 -0.74 -51.30 -36.83
N VAL A 546 0.09 -52.30 -37.13
CA VAL A 546 0.58 -52.61 -38.48
C VAL A 546 -0.59 -52.91 -39.44
N SER A 547 -1.67 -53.48 -38.90
CA SER A 547 -2.91 -53.77 -39.59
C SER A 547 -3.63 -52.53 -40.13
N VAL A 548 -3.40 -51.34 -39.55
CA VAL A 548 -4.07 -50.07 -39.93
C VAL A 548 -3.40 -49.41 -41.14
N CYS A 549 -2.14 -49.76 -41.45
CA CYS A 549 -1.43 -49.29 -42.65
C CYS A 549 -1.91 -49.96 -43.97
N SER A 550 -3.00 -50.73 -43.92
CA SER A 550 -3.44 -51.66 -44.97
C SER A 550 -4.35 -51.05 -46.04
N SER A 551 -3.79 -50.14 -46.86
CA SER A 551 -4.15 -50.09 -48.29
C SER A 551 -3.02 -50.63 -49.18
N SER A 552 -1.80 -50.70 -48.65
CA SER A 552 -0.60 -51.00 -49.45
C SER A 552 0.07 -52.36 -49.16
N LEU A 553 -0.25 -52.96 -48.02
CA LEU A 553 0.30 -54.25 -47.58
C LEU A 553 -0.86 -55.22 -47.40
N SER A 554 -0.96 -56.24 -48.26
CA SER A 554 -2.05 -57.23 -48.26
C SER A 554 -1.91 -58.30 -47.17
N PHE A 555 -1.21 -58.00 -46.08
CA PHE A 555 -0.73 -58.99 -45.13
C PHE A 555 -1.03 -58.56 -43.68
N GLU A 556 -1.80 -59.37 -42.93
CA GLU A 556 -2.05 -59.20 -41.49
C GLU A 556 -0.80 -59.56 -40.66
N ALA A 557 0.27 -58.76 -40.78
CA ALA A 557 1.53 -59.02 -40.07
C ALA A 557 1.45 -58.55 -38.62
N TYR A 558 2.17 -59.24 -37.74
CA TYR A 558 2.38 -58.87 -36.32
C TYR A 558 1.11 -58.77 -35.48
N LYS A 559 0.27 -59.81 -35.51
CA LYS A 559 -0.94 -59.88 -34.68
C LYS A 559 -0.62 -59.98 -33.19
N ARG A 560 -1.27 -59.14 -32.37
CA ARG A 560 -1.13 -59.14 -30.90
C ARG A 560 -1.39 -60.52 -30.29
N GLY A 561 -0.51 -60.95 -29.40
CA GLY A 561 -0.58 -62.23 -28.69
C GLY A 561 -0.02 -63.44 -29.46
N GLU A 562 0.41 -63.26 -30.71
CA GLU A 562 1.06 -64.30 -31.51
C GLU A 562 2.56 -64.04 -31.69
N CYS A 563 3.32 -65.09 -32.01
CA CYS A 563 4.74 -64.94 -32.37
C CYS A 563 4.90 -64.17 -33.69
N CYS A 564 5.90 -63.30 -33.80
CA CYS A 564 6.10 -62.42 -34.94
C CYS A 564 6.35 -63.17 -36.26
N TYR A 565 7.09 -64.29 -36.24
CA TYR A 565 7.38 -65.09 -37.43
C TYR A 565 6.17 -65.93 -37.89
N LYS A 566 5.27 -66.27 -36.95
CA LYS A 566 4.00 -66.96 -37.24
C LYS A 566 3.00 -65.98 -37.86
N SER A 567 2.83 -64.82 -37.26
CA SER A 567 1.92 -63.81 -37.79
C SER A 567 2.44 -63.17 -39.09
N ALA A 568 3.71 -62.74 -39.17
CA ALA A 568 4.27 -62.00 -40.31
C ALA A 568 4.65 -62.84 -41.55
N HIS A 569 4.90 -64.14 -41.39
CA HIS A 569 5.36 -65.00 -42.49
C HIS A 569 4.79 -66.42 -42.46
N ASN A 570 3.85 -66.72 -41.56
CA ASN A 570 3.28 -68.06 -41.33
C ASN A 570 4.34 -69.15 -41.13
N ARG A 571 5.44 -68.81 -40.44
CA ARG A 571 6.55 -69.74 -40.13
C ARG A 571 6.39 -70.34 -38.73
N THR A 572 7.09 -71.44 -38.48
CA THR A 572 7.20 -72.06 -37.15
C THR A 572 8.49 -71.70 -36.41
N SER A 573 9.40 -70.95 -37.05
CA SER A 573 10.68 -70.50 -36.50
C SER A 573 11.04 -69.08 -36.99
N PRO A 574 11.97 -68.37 -36.32
CA PRO A 574 12.45 -67.05 -36.75
C PRO A 574 12.98 -67.04 -38.20
N CYS A 575 12.91 -65.88 -38.86
CA CYS A 575 13.31 -65.74 -40.27
C CYS A 575 14.83 -65.86 -40.47
N ASP A 576 15.27 -66.34 -41.64
CA ASP A 576 16.70 -66.55 -41.94
C ASP A 576 17.51 -65.23 -41.92
N ASN A 577 16.87 -64.12 -42.29
CA ASN A 577 17.42 -62.77 -42.21
C ASN A 577 16.56 -61.89 -41.27
N CYS A 578 16.27 -62.40 -40.07
CA CYS A 578 15.41 -61.76 -39.09
C CYS A 578 16.03 -60.48 -38.50
N VAL A 579 15.35 -59.33 -38.66
CA VAL A 579 15.79 -58.06 -38.08
C VAL A 579 15.81 -58.10 -36.54
N LEU A 580 14.86 -58.79 -35.90
CA LEU A 580 14.84 -58.90 -34.43
C LEU A 580 16.04 -59.68 -33.91
N SER A 581 16.38 -60.79 -34.55
CA SER A 581 17.53 -61.60 -34.14
C SER A 581 18.85 -60.84 -34.30
N LYS A 582 18.95 -59.98 -35.32
CA LYS A 582 20.10 -59.07 -35.46
C LYS A 582 20.16 -58.05 -34.33
N VAL A 583 19.04 -57.41 -33.98
CA VAL A 583 18.98 -56.45 -32.85
C VAL A 583 19.31 -57.11 -31.51
N LEU A 584 18.83 -58.35 -31.27
CA LEU A 584 19.13 -59.08 -30.04
C LEU A 584 20.64 -59.37 -29.89
N VAL A 585 21.36 -59.52 -31.00
CA VAL A 585 22.82 -59.73 -31.02
C VAL A 585 23.59 -58.41 -31.03
N SER A 586 23.21 -57.46 -31.88
CA SER A 586 23.93 -56.19 -32.06
C SER A 586 23.65 -55.18 -30.95
N ARG A 587 22.50 -55.31 -30.25
CA ARG A 587 21.96 -54.35 -29.27
C ARG A 587 21.84 -52.93 -29.84
N GLN A 588 21.77 -52.80 -31.15
CA GLN A 588 21.66 -51.53 -31.87
C GLN A 588 20.47 -51.55 -32.82
N MET A 589 20.07 -50.38 -33.32
CA MET A 589 19.03 -50.28 -34.33
C MET A 589 19.50 -50.98 -35.61
N GLU A 590 18.68 -51.92 -36.08
CA GLU A 590 18.91 -52.60 -37.34
C GLU A 590 17.84 -52.22 -38.34
N LYS A 591 18.22 -52.11 -39.60
CA LYS A 591 17.30 -51.80 -40.69
C LYS A 591 17.48 -52.77 -41.84
N ILE A 592 16.37 -53.11 -42.47
CA ILE A 592 16.35 -53.90 -43.69
C ILE A 592 15.33 -53.32 -44.66
N LYS A 593 15.69 -53.30 -45.95
CA LYS A 593 14.80 -52.88 -47.03
C LYS A 593 14.36 -54.11 -47.80
N PHE A 594 13.07 -54.18 -48.09
CA PHE A 594 12.45 -55.20 -48.91
C PHE A 594 11.87 -54.57 -50.17
N HIS A 595 12.16 -55.19 -51.30
CA HIS A 595 11.47 -54.89 -52.55
C HIS A 595 10.34 -55.91 -52.69
N LEU A 596 9.11 -55.43 -52.62
CA LEU A 596 7.94 -56.27 -52.86
C LEU A 596 7.70 -56.41 -54.37
N GLU A 597 7.07 -57.51 -54.78
CA GLU A 597 6.78 -57.84 -56.20
C GLU A 597 5.97 -56.74 -56.91
N ASN A 598 5.24 -55.91 -56.17
CA ASN A 598 4.43 -54.80 -56.69
C ASN A 598 5.21 -53.50 -56.90
N ASN A 599 6.54 -53.57 -57.02
CA ASN A 599 7.45 -52.41 -57.17
C ASN A 599 7.40 -51.41 -56.00
N ARG A 600 6.94 -51.86 -54.83
CA ARG A 600 6.93 -51.10 -53.57
C ARG A 600 8.19 -51.37 -52.77
N ILE A 601 8.71 -50.32 -52.13
CA ILE A 601 9.89 -50.42 -51.26
C ILE A 601 9.43 -50.27 -49.83
N VAL A 602 9.56 -51.36 -49.07
CA VAL A 602 9.22 -51.38 -47.64
C VAL A 602 10.50 -51.38 -46.83
N GLU A 603 10.63 -50.41 -45.95
CA GLU A 603 11.71 -50.32 -44.98
C GLU A 603 11.21 -50.83 -43.62
N VAL A 604 11.93 -51.79 -43.05
CA VAL A 604 11.66 -52.31 -41.71
C VAL A 604 12.84 -51.92 -40.81
N LEU A 605 12.55 -51.16 -39.75
CA LEU A 605 13.50 -50.79 -38.72
C LEU A 605 13.12 -51.49 -37.42
N ALA A 606 14.11 -52.04 -36.71
CA ALA A 606 13.92 -52.60 -35.39
C ALA A 606 14.87 -51.91 -34.41
N THR A 607 14.29 -51.41 -33.31
CA THR A 607 15.00 -50.66 -32.27
C THR A 607 14.83 -51.38 -30.93
N PRO A 608 15.92 -51.71 -30.22
CA PRO A 608 15.83 -52.31 -28.89
C PRO A 608 15.33 -51.27 -27.89
N VAL A 609 14.44 -51.71 -27.00
CA VAL A 609 13.98 -50.97 -25.82
C VAL A 609 14.68 -51.57 -24.62
N PHE A 610 15.36 -50.72 -23.84
CA PHE A 610 16.09 -51.14 -22.65
C PHE A 610 15.28 -50.83 -21.39
N ASN A 611 15.34 -51.74 -20.42
CA ASN A 611 14.84 -51.49 -19.07
C ASN A 611 15.85 -50.65 -18.24
N GLU A 612 15.49 -50.31 -17.01
CA GLU A 612 16.37 -49.56 -16.08
C GLU A 612 17.69 -50.28 -15.74
N SER A 613 17.78 -51.59 -16.02
CA SER A 613 18.98 -52.43 -15.80
C SER A 613 19.83 -52.61 -17.06
N GLU A 614 19.60 -51.82 -18.12
CA GLU A 614 20.26 -51.91 -19.43
C GLU A 614 20.10 -53.26 -20.16
N GLU A 615 19.13 -54.09 -19.75
CA GLU A 615 18.76 -55.29 -20.48
C GLU A 615 17.67 -54.97 -21.53
N ILE A 616 17.62 -55.75 -22.61
CA ILE A 616 16.60 -55.55 -23.66
C ILE A 616 15.26 -56.03 -23.10
N ASP A 617 14.35 -55.10 -22.85
CA ASP A 617 12.98 -55.33 -22.40
C ASP A 617 12.09 -55.81 -23.56
N GLY A 618 12.30 -55.22 -24.73
CA GLY A 618 11.59 -55.57 -25.96
C GLY A 618 12.15 -54.86 -27.18
N ILE A 619 11.50 -55.01 -28.32
CA ILE A 619 11.92 -54.47 -29.60
C ILE A 619 10.73 -53.78 -30.24
N VAL A 620 10.91 -52.50 -30.61
CA VAL A 620 9.93 -51.77 -31.42
C VAL A 620 10.32 -51.92 -32.88
N ILE A 621 9.39 -52.43 -33.68
CA ILE A 621 9.50 -52.51 -35.13
C ILE A 621 8.70 -51.39 -35.77
N ARG A 622 9.29 -50.73 -36.75
CA ARG A 622 8.63 -49.78 -37.65
C ARG A 622 8.72 -50.28 -39.08
N VAL A 623 7.61 -50.23 -39.82
CA VAL A 623 7.45 -50.66 -41.19
C VAL A 623 6.91 -49.49 -42.00
N ASP A 624 7.72 -48.97 -42.93
CA ASP A 624 7.39 -47.80 -43.76
C ASP A 624 7.35 -48.19 -45.24
N ASP A 625 6.30 -47.80 -45.96
CA ASP A 625 6.34 -47.75 -47.43
C ASP A 625 7.01 -46.43 -47.83
N ILE A 626 8.26 -46.52 -48.29
CA ILE A 626 9.09 -45.33 -48.58
C ILE A 626 9.08 -44.95 -50.06
N THR A 627 8.19 -45.54 -50.86
CA THR A 627 8.20 -45.41 -52.32
C THR A 627 8.06 -43.95 -52.79
N ASP A 628 7.06 -43.20 -52.29
CA ASP A 628 6.86 -41.78 -52.65
C ASP A 628 7.91 -40.86 -52.02
N ARG A 629 8.41 -41.21 -50.82
CA ARG A 629 9.44 -40.43 -50.11
C ARG A 629 10.75 -40.41 -50.89
N GLU A 630 11.19 -41.55 -51.41
CA GLU A 630 12.39 -41.64 -52.25
C GLU A 630 12.22 -40.80 -53.53
N ARG A 631 11.02 -40.77 -54.13
CA ARG A 631 10.73 -39.91 -55.30
C ARG A 631 10.81 -38.41 -54.96
N MET A 632 10.18 -37.97 -53.87
CA MET A 632 10.19 -36.56 -53.44
C MET A 632 11.57 -36.07 -53.01
N ILE A 633 12.40 -36.92 -52.38
CA ILE A 633 13.77 -36.56 -52.00
C ILE A 633 14.59 -36.17 -53.23
N GLU A 634 14.41 -36.88 -54.34
CA GLU A 634 15.13 -36.58 -55.58
C GLU A 634 14.64 -35.26 -56.21
N GLU A 635 13.33 -35.00 -56.22
CA GLU A 635 12.76 -33.73 -56.69
C GLU A 635 13.22 -32.53 -55.85
N LEU A 636 13.22 -32.67 -54.52
CA LEU A 636 13.64 -31.62 -53.58
C LEU A 636 15.13 -31.28 -53.76
N ARG A 637 15.95 -32.30 -54.04
CA ARG A 637 17.39 -32.13 -54.29
C ARG A 637 17.64 -31.27 -55.53
N GLN A 638 16.86 -31.47 -56.58
CA GLN A 638 16.92 -30.65 -57.81
C GLN A 638 16.47 -29.21 -57.54
N ALA A 639 15.35 -29.01 -56.83
CA ALA A 639 14.83 -27.67 -56.52
C ALA A 639 15.78 -26.85 -55.62
N LYS A 640 16.39 -27.47 -54.61
CA LYS A 640 17.38 -26.83 -53.74
C LYS A 640 18.57 -26.28 -54.53
N LEU A 641 19.04 -27.05 -55.51
CA LEU A 641 20.20 -26.68 -56.34
C LEU A 641 19.92 -25.42 -57.16
N LEU A 642 18.69 -25.27 -57.68
CA LEU A 642 18.24 -24.06 -58.37
C LEU A 642 18.10 -22.86 -57.42
N ALA A 643 17.58 -23.07 -56.20
CA ALA A 643 17.44 -22.00 -55.21
C ALA A 643 18.80 -21.46 -54.75
N GLU A 644 19.76 -22.33 -54.45
CA GLU A 644 21.12 -21.94 -54.04
C GLU A 644 21.85 -21.13 -55.12
N GLN A 645 21.62 -21.43 -56.41
CA GLN A 645 22.15 -20.64 -57.51
C GLN A 645 21.54 -19.23 -57.57
N SER A 646 20.23 -19.09 -57.36
CA SER A 646 19.57 -17.78 -57.32
C SER A 646 20.05 -16.93 -56.14
N ASP A 647 20.28 -17.53 -54.98
CA ASP A 647 20.65 -16.79 -53.77
C ASP A 647 22.07 -16.24 -53.84
N LYS A 648 22.99 -16.99 -54.47
CA LYS A 648 24.35 -16.53 -54.78
C LYS A 648 24.35 -15.32 -55.71
N LEU A 649 23.51 -15.32 -56.75
CA LEU A 649 23.39 -14.19 -57.69
C LEU A 649 22.83 -12.93 -57.01
N LYS A 650 21.81 -13.07 -56.15
CA LYS A 650 21.26 -11.94 -55.38
C LYS A 650 22.27 -11.35 -54.40
N SER A 651 23.04 -12.20 -53.74
CA SER A 651 24.07 -11.76 -52.78
C SER A 651 25.21 -10.99 -53.45
N ALA A 652 25.68 -11.48 -54.61
CA ALA A 652 26.69 -10.78 -55.40
C ALA A 652 26.18 -9.42 -55.93
N PHE A 653 24.91 -9.33 -56.35
CA PHE A 653 24.26 -8.10 -56.77
C PHE A 653 24.27 -7.02 -55.67
N LEU A 654 23.78 -7.35 -54.47
CA LEU A 654 23.70 -6.41 -53.35
C LEU A 654 25.09 -5.91 -52.90
N ALA A 655 26.11 -6.78 -52.95
CA ALA A 655 27.47 -6.43 -52.61
C ALA A 655 28.06 -5.40 -53.59
N ASN A 656 27.90 -5.63 -54.90
CA ASN A 656 28.41 -4.73 -55.94
C ASN A 656 27.73 -3.35 -55.91
N MET A 657 26.42 -3.31 -55.69
CA MET A 657 25.68 -2.05 -55.58
C MET A 657 26.08 -1.24 -54.36
N SER A 658 26.26 -1.91 -53.21
CA SER A 658 26.71 -1.25 -51.99
C SER A 658 28.06 -0.57 -52.19
N HIS A 659 28.94 -1.18 -52.99
CA HIS A 659 30.25 -0.61 -53.32
C HIS A 659 30.14 0.61 -54.25
N GLU A 660 29.38 0.50 -55.34
CA GLU A 660 29.20 1.59 -56.31
C GLU A 660 28.43 2.80 -55.74
N ILE A 661 27.58 2.60 -54.72
CA ILE A 661 26.91 3.70 -53.98
C ILE A 661 27.86 4.35 -52.97
N ARG A 662 28.65 3.56 -52.25
CA ARG A 662 29.51 4.06 -51.16
C ARG A 662 30.63 4.94 -51.67
N THR A 663 31.19 4.64 -52.84
CA THR A 663 32.33 5.38 -53.41
C THR A 663 32.03 6.88 -53.65
N PRO A 664 30.99 7.28 -54.43
CA PRO A 664 30.65 8.69 -54.59
C PRO A 664 30.19 9.32 -53.27
N LEU A 665 29.44 8.60 -52.43
CA LEU A 665 28.97 9.11 -51.15
C LEU A 665 30.12 9.47 -50.19
N ASN A 666 31.13 8.61 -50.09
CA ASN A 666 32.31 8.86 -49.26
C ASN A 666 33.14 10.03 -49.80
N ALA A 667 33.25 10.17 -51.12
CA ALA A 667 33.89 11.32 -51.73
C ALA A 667 33.13 12.62 -51.40
N ILE A 668 31.80 12.62 -51.52
CA ILE A 668 30.95 13.77 -51.16
C ILE A 668 31.17 14.18 -49.71
N VAL A 669 31.11 13.22 -48.77
CA VAL A 669 31.30 13.49 -47.34
C VAL A 669 32.71 14.00 -47.06
N GLY A 670 33.74 13.36 -47.63
CA GLY A 670 35.14 13.73 -47.43
C GLY A 670 35.48 15.11 -47.97
N PHE A 671 35.08 15.42 -49.20
CA PHE A 671 35.30 16.74 -49.79
C PHE A 671 34.43 17.82 -49.14
N SER A 672 33.25 17.48 -48.61
CA SER A 672 32.42 18.44 -47.85
C SER A 672 33.11 18.87 -46.55
N ASP A 673 33.77 17.93 -45.87
CA ASP A 673 34.53 18.21 -44.64
C ASP A 673 35.81 19.01 -44.94
N LEU A 674 36.49 18.74 -46.06
CA LEU A 674 37.63 19.56 -46.52
C LEU A 674 37.21 20.97 -46.92
N LEU A 675 36.02 21.14 -47.50
CA LEU A 675 35.44 22.46 -47.83
C LEU A 675 35.22 23.34 -46.60
N MET A 676 34.81 22.74 -45.48
CA MET A 676 34.63 23.46 -44.21
C MET A 676 35.95 23.95 -43.62
N ASN A 677 37.06 23.25 -43.90
CA ASN A 677 38.37 23.49 -43.30
C ASN A 677 39.37 24.22 -44.22
N SER A 678 39.02 24.47 -45.49
CA SER A 678 39.89 25.20 -46.42
C SER A 678 39.66 26.72 -46.34
N GLU A 679 40.73 27.51 -46.48
CA GLU A 679 40.69 28.97 -46.49
C GLU A 679 40.85 29.58 -47.90
N GLU A 680 41.41 28.85 -48.86
CA GLU A 680 41.60 29.30 -50.25
C GLU A 680 40.35 29.11 -51.12
N GLN A 681 39.99 30.15 -51.88
CA GLN A 681 38.78 30.16 -52.71
C GLN A 681 38.85 29.18 -53.90
N GLY A 682 40.04 28.97 -54.48
CA GLY A 682 40.23 28.04 -55.59
C GLY A 682 39.97 26.58 -55.21
N ASP A 683 40.48 26.15 -54.05
CA ASP A 683 40.26 24.80 -53.52
C ASP A 683 38.78 24.56 -53.19
N LYS A 684 38.07 25.57 -52.67
CA LYS A 684 36.63 25.46 -52.40
C LYS A 684 35.82 25.24 -53.66
N GLU A 685 36.13 25.96 -54.73
CA GLU A 685 35.43 25.81 -56.01
C GLU A 685 35.70 24.43 -56.63
N GLU A 686 36.94 23.95 -56.56
CA GLU A 686 37.29 22.60 -57.04
C GLU A 686 36.58 21.50 -56.22
N TYR A 687 36.59 21.59 -54.89
CA TYR A 687 35.89 20.63 -54.03
C TYR A 687 34.38 20.68 -54.24
N MET A 688 33.79 21.86 -54.44
CA MET A 688 32.36 22.00 -54.75
C MET A 688 32.00 21.35 -56.08
N GLN A 689 32.83 21.53 -57.11
CA GLN A 689 32.64 20.88 -58.40
C GLN A 689 32.73 19.35 -58.29
N ILE A 690 33.70 18.83 -57.51
CA ILE A 690 33.84 17.40 -57.26
C ILE A 690 32.62 16.84 -56.52
N ILE A 691 32.13 17.52 -55.49
CA ILE A 691 30.93 17.12 -54.75
C ILE A 691 29.71 17.08 -55.67
N ASN A 692 29.48 18.14 -56.45
CA ASN A 692 28.32 18.19 -57.35
C ASN A 692 28.39 17.10 -58.42
N THR A 693 29.57 16.86 -59.00
CA THR A 693 29.77 15.78 -59.98
C THR A 693 29.48 14.41 -59.37
N ASN A 694 29.92 14.14 -58.14
CA ASN A 694 29.64 12.88 -57.45
C ASN A 694 28.17 12.75 -57.02
N ASN A 695 27.51 13.86 -56.64
CA ASN A 695 26.08 13.88 -56.35
C ASN A 695 25.25 13.51 -57.58
N GLU A 696 25.56 14.10 -58.74
CA GLU A 696 24.88 13.77 -60.00
C GLU A 696 25.10 12.30 -60.40
N LEU A 697 26.33 11.80 -60.23
CA LEU A 697 26.67 10.41 -60.51
C LEU A 697 25.89 9.44 -59.58
N LEU A 698 25.77 9.76 -58.30
CA LEU A 698 25.02 8.97 -57.33
C LEU A 698 23.52 8.94 -57.65
N LEU A 699 22.93 10.10 -57.97
CA LEU A 699 21.52 10.18 -58.36
C LEU A 699 21.24 9.39 -59.64
N LYS A 700 22.14 9.46 -60.63
CA LYS A 700 22.04 8.65 -61.85
C LYS A 700 22.09 7.15 -61.54
N LEU A 701 23.02 6.72 -60.69
CA LEU A 701 23.14 5.33 -60.22
C LEU A 701 21.83 4.84 -59.56
N ILE A 702 21.28 5.63 -58.62
CA ILE A 702 20.04 5.27 -57.93
C ILE A 702 18.87 5.14 -58.92
N ASN A 703 18.76 6.07 -59.86
CA ASN A 703 17.70 6.03 -60.87
C ASN A 703 17.84 4.82 -61.81
N ASP A 704 19.06 4.50 -62.27
CA ASP A 704 19.32 3.31 -63.10
C ASP A 704 18.93 2.02 -62.36
N ILE A 705 19.18 1.95 -61.05
CA ILE A 705 18.80 0.84 -60.18
C ILE A 705 17.28 0.72 -60.05
N LEU A 706 16.59 1.84 -59.81
CA LEU A 706 15.14 1.87 -59.67
C LEU A 706 14.44 1.51 -60.97
N ASP A 707 14.96 1.99 -62.12
CA ASP A 707 14.47 1.60 -63.44
C ASP A 707 14.65 0.09 -63.64
N LEU A 708 15.81 -0.49 -63.30
CA LEU A 708 16.03 -1.94 -63.39
C LEU A 708 15.07 -2.73 -62.50
N SER A 709 14.89 -2.33 -61.25
CA SER A 709 14.00 -2.99 -60.29
C SER A 709 12.54 -2.98 -60.77
N LYS A 710 12.07 -1.86 -61.31
CA LYS A 710 10.72 -1.76 -61.89
C LYS A 710 10.56 -2.65 -63.13
N LEU A 711 11.61 -2.76 -63.95
CA LEU A 711 11.61 -3.62 -65.14
C LEU A 711 11.56 -5.10 -64.76
N GLU A 712 12.30 -5.53 -63.72
CA GLU A 712 12.31 -6.92 -63.24
C GLU A 712 11.00 -7.39 -62.63
N SER A 713 10.33 -6.51 -61.89
CA SER A 713 9.03 -6.81 -61.31
C SER A 713 7.89 -6.74 -62.33
N GLY A 714 8.19 -6.46 -63.61
CA GLY A 714 7.19 -6.24 -64.66
C GLY A 714 6.28 -5.03 -64.40
N SER A 715 6.71 -4.13 -63.50
CA SER A 715 5.89 -3.01 -62.99
C SER A 715 6.11 -1.70 -63.74
N VAL A 716 6.78 -1.72 -64.91
CA VAL A 716 6.97 -0.52 -65.73
C VAL A 716 5.69 -0.22 -66.51
N GLU A 717 4.99 0.83 -66.12
CA GLU A 717 3.95 1.44 -66.93
C GLU A 717 4.59 2.25 -68.07
N LEU A 718 4.47 1.77 -69.31
CA LEU A 718 4.88 2.50 -70.50
C LEU A 718 3.85 3.59 -70.83
N LYS A 719 4.29 4.84 -70.95
CA LYS A 719 3.41 5.97 -71.27
C LYS A 719 3.47 6.27 -72.76
N TYR A 720 2.63 5.60 -73.53
CA TYR A 720 2.51 5.85 -74.97
C TYR A 720 1.81 7.18 -75.25
N GLU A 721 2.52 8.10 -75.88
CA GLU A 721 2.00 9.38 -76.34
C GLU A 721 2.29 9.59 -77.82
N GLU A 722 1.43 10.36 -78.49
CA GLU A 722 1.66 10.77 -79.88
C GLU A 722 2.52 12.03 -79.92
N PHE A 723 3.66 11.98 -80.61
CA PHE A 723 4.55 13.12 -80.77
C PHE A 723 5.29 13.07 -82.11
N ASP A 724 5.85 14.22 -82.53
CA ASP A 724 6.72 14.30 -83.70
C ASP A 724 8.17 13.96 -83.31
N LEU A 725 8.62 12.78 -83.72
CA LEU A 725 9.99 12.31 -83.49
C LEU A 725 11.01 13.14 -84.27
N ALA A 726 10.66 13.73 -85.41
CA ALA A 726 11.61 14.52 -86.19
C ALA A 726 12.05 15.79 -85.43
N GLU A 727 11.08 16.53 -84.86
CA GLU A 727 11.36 17.71 -84.03
C GLU A 727 12.07 17.31 -82.73
N TYR A 728 11.59 16.24 -82.09
CA TYR A 728 12.16 15.78 -80.84
C TYR A 728 13.61 15.27 -81.00
N PHE A 729 13.91 14.59 -82.10
CA PHE A 729 15.25 14.11 -82.41
C PHE A 729 16.23 15.26 -82.69
N ASP A 730 15.83 16.31 -83.40
CA ASP A 730 16.66 17.50 -83.64
C ASP A 730 17.00 18.22 -82.31
N SER A 731 16.05 18.25 -81.37
CA SER A 731 16.29 18.76 -80.00
C SER A 731 17.29 17.90 -79.24
N MET A 732 17.12 16.56 -79.26
CA MET A 732 18.04 15.62 -78.63
C MET A 732 19.45 15.73 -79.22
N ALA A 733 19.57 15.78 -80.54
CA ALA A 733 20.84 15.90 -81.25
C ALA A 733 21.57 17.19 -80.88
N SER A 734 20.85 18.31 -80.78
CA SER A 734 21.41 19.60 -80.34
C SER A 734 21.98 19.51 -78.92
N SER A 735 21.25 18.86 -77.99
CA SER A 735 21.72 18.64 -76.63
C SER A 735 22.96 17.72 -76.58
N MET A 736 22.96 16.64 -77.36
CA MET A 736 24.11 15.71 -77.41
C MET A 736 25.35 16.37 -78.01
N LYS A 737 25.19 17.25 -79.00
CA LYS A 737 26.31 17.99 -79.61
C LYS A 737 27.02 18.90 -78.61
N GLN A 738 26.29 19.50 -77.67
CA GLN A 738 26.88 20.31 -76.60
C GLN A 738 27.69 19.50 -75.58
N ARG A 739 27.41 18.19 -75.45
CA ARG A 739 28.13 17.30 -74.52
C ARG A 739 29.46 16.79 -75.08
N VAL A 740 29.73 16.99 -76.37
CA VAL A 740 31.01 16.66 -76.98
C VAL A 740 32.00 17.78 -76.68
N THR A 741 32.79 17.60 -75.63
CA THR A 741 33.83 18.57 -75.22
C THR A 741 35.14 18.37 -75.97
N ASN A 742 35.36 17.19 -76.57
CA ASN A 742 36.59 16.86 -77.30
C ASN A 742 36.51 17.39 -78.75
N PRO A 743 37.34 18.38 -79.13
CA PRO A 743 37.31 18.97 -80.47
C PRO A 743 37.73 18.01 -81.59
N LYS A 744 38.33 16.84 -81.25
CA LYS A 744 38.72 15.80 -82.21
C LYS A 744 37.59 14.82 -82.55
N VAL A 745 36.41 14.97 -81.94
CA VAL A 745 35.26 14.10 -82.16
C VAL A 745 34.13 14.93 -82.76
N GLN A 746 33.62 14.50 -83.91
CA GLN A 746 32.51 15.16 -84.58
C GLN A 746 31.22 14.35 -84.39
N LEU A 747 30.19 14.96 -83.80
CA LEU A 747 28.84 14.38 -83.75
C LEU A 747 28.02 14.82 -84.96
N VAL A 748 27.57 13.85 -85.75
CA VAL A 748 26.71 14.02 -86.93
C VAL A 748 25.33 13.46 -86.61
N ALA A 749 24.30 14.29 -86.76
CA ALA A 749 22.91 13.88 -86.58
C ALA A 749 22.24 13.70 -87.95
N VAL A 750 21.69 12.52 -88.20
CA VAL A 750 21.01 12.17 -89.45
C VAL A 750 19.52 12.08 -89.18
N ASN A 751 18.78 13.10 -89.59
CA ASN A 751 17.32 13.16 -89.49
C ASN A 751 16.71 13.27 -90.89
N PRO A 752 16.30 12.14 -91.50
CA PRO A 752 15.85 12.10 -92.90
C PRO A 752 14.42 12.63 -93.10
N TYR A 753 13.67 12.85 -92.03
CA TYR A 753 12.25 13.24 -92.09
C TYR A 753 12.04 14.69 -91.61
N SER A 754 11.11 15.38 -92.25
CA SER A 754 10.63 16.71 -91.86
C SER A 754 9.52 16.64 -90.79
N VAL A 755 8.72 15.58 -90.82
CA VAL A 755 7.69 15.23 -89.85
C VAL A 755 7.72 13.70 -89.71
N CYS A 756 7.73 13.19 -88.47
CA CYS A 756 7.65 11.77 -88.17
C CYS A 756 6.75 11.57 -86.94
N ARG A 757 5.44 11.37 -87.15
CA ARG A 757 4.49 11.16 -86.04
C ARG A 757 4.52 9.71 -85.59
N VAL A 758 4.76 9.50 -84.29
CA VAL A 758 4.89 8.19 -83.69
C VAL A 758 4.09 8.12 -82.40
N ARG A 759 3.59 6.94 -82.06
CA ARG A 759 2.99 6.67 -80.75
C ARG A 759 3.91 5.79 -79.92
N LEU A 760 4.77 6.41 -79.13
CA LEU A 760 5.79 5.75 -78.30
C LEU A 760 5.92 6.47 -76.95
N ASP A 761 6.67 5.89 -76.01
CA ASP A 761 7.06 6.61 -74.80
C ASP A 761 8.28 7.49 -75.10
N LYS A 762 8.02 8.79 -75.23
CA LYS A 762 9.00 9.82 -75.58
C LYS A 762 10.22 9.81 -74.67
N ASN A 763 10.02 9.65 -73.36
CA ASN A 763 11.11 9.70 -72.39
C ASN A 763 11.99 8.45 -72.48
N ARG A 764 11.39 7.28 -72.68
CA ARG A 764 12.13 6.02 -72.84
C ARG A 764 12.89 5.94 -74.16
N VAL A 765 12.32 6.49 -75.25
CA VAL A 765 13.03 6.67 -76.52
C VAL A 765 14.28 7.54 -76.33
N ALA A 766 14.14 8.70 -75.66
CA ALA A 766 15.27 9.58 -75.38
C ALA A 766 16.33 8.91 -74.50
N GLN A 767 15.92 8.07 -73.53
CA GLN A 767 16.83 7.33 -72.66
C GLN A 767 17.69 6.33 -73.44
N VAL A 768 17.10 5.57 -74.38
CA VAL A 768 17.84 4.62 -75.23
C VAL A 768 18.87 5.36 -76.09
N VAL A 769 18.46 6.42 -76.80
CA VAL A 769 19.36 7.21 -77.66
C VAL A 769 20.47 7.86 -76.84
N THR A 770 20.14 8.47 -75.70
CA THR A 770 21.12 9.12 -74.81
C THR A 770 22.16 8.12 -74.31
N ASN A 771 21.75 6.91 -73.93
CA ASN A 771 22.67 5.88 -73.44
C ASN A 771 23.61 5.38 -74.54
N TYR A 772 23.12 5.17 -75.77
CA TYR A 772 23.97 4.81 -76.89
C TYR A 772 24.96 5.94 -77.25
N VAL A 773 24.49 7.19 -77.35
CA VAL A 773 25.36 8.33 -77.70
C VAL A 773 26.39 8.62 -76.62
N THR A 774 26.03 8.60 -75.34
CA THR A 774 26.99 8.83 -74.24
C THR A 774 28.05 7.73 -74.16
N ASN A 775 27.69 6.47 -74.45
CA ASN A 775 28.66 5.39 -74.61
C ASN A 775 29.59 5.66 -75.80
N ALA A 776 29.06 6.07 -76.95
CA ALA A 776 29.86 6.41 -78.13
C ALA A 776 30.84 7.56 -77.85
N ILE A 777 30.41 8.62 -77.16
CA ILE A 777 31.27 9.75 -76.75
C ILE A 777 32.41 9.26 -75.86
N LYS A 778 32.12 8.37 -74.90
CA LYS A 778 33.12 7.85 -73.97
C LYS A 778 34.19 7.00 -74.65
N TYR A 779 33.81 6.20 -75.65
CA TYR A 779 34.70 5.20 -76.27
C TYR A 779 35.29 5.63 -77.62
N THR A 780 35.04 6.87 -78.06
CA THR A 780 35.60 7.47 -79.27
C THR A 780 36.58 8.59 -78.91
N PRO A 781 37.89 8.31 -78.80
CA PRO A 781 38.88 9.34 -78.47
C PRO A 781 39.13 10.34 -79.61
N GLN A 782 38.94 9.92 -80.88
CA GLN A 782 39.03 10.75 -82.08
C GLN A 782 38.15 10.15 -83.19
N GLY A 783 37.59 10.97 -84.07
CA GLY A 783 36.80 10.50 -85.23
C GLY A 783 35.36 11.01 -85.22
N THR A 784 34.42 10.18 -85.66
CA THR A 784 33.03 10.61 -85.89
C THR A 784 32.05 9.71 -85.15
N ILE A 785 31.03 10.34 -84.56
CA ILE A 785 29.86 9.67 -83.99
C ILE A 785 28.66 10.10 -84.82
N GLU A 786 27.94 9.15 -85.38
CA GLU A 786 26.72 9.36 -86.15
C GLU A 786 25.53 8.86 -85.32
N MET A 787 24.55 9.72 -85.08
CA MET A 787 23.27 9.33 -84.49
C MET A 787 22.15 9.55 -85.51
N GLY A 788 21.28 8.55 -85.68
CA GLY A 788 20.21 8.63 -86.66
C GLY A 788 19.06 7.69 -86.34
N TYR A 789 18.02 7.82 -87.14
CA TYR A 789 16.91 6.88 -87.14
C TYR A 789 16.33 6.69 -88.53
N GLU A 790 15.82 5.49 -88.80
CA GLU A 790 15.22 5.10 -90.07
C GLU A 790 13.91 4.35 -89.85
N VAL A 791 12.93 4.53 -90.75
CA VAL A 791 11.72 3.71 -90.76
C VAL A 791 12.03 2.37 -91.42
N VAL A 792 11.68 1.28 -90.73
CA VAL A 792 11.81 -0.11 -91.20
C VAL A 792 10.43 -0.77 -91.23
N ASP A 793 10.28 -1.91 -91.92
CA ASP A 793 8.98 -2.58 -92.12
C ASP A 793 8.20 -2.85 -90.82
N THR A 794 8.90 -2.97 -89.69
CA THR A 794 8.33 -3.28 -88.38
C THR A 794 8.22 -2.08 -87.44
N GLY A 795 8.60 -0.86 -87.86
CA GLY A 795 8.52 0.37 -87.05
C GLY A 795 9.69 1.32 -87.27
N ILE A 796 10.32 1.79 -86.19
CA ILE A 796 11.47 2.72 -86.26
C ILE A 796 12.73 2.05 -85.70
N ARG A 797 13.82 2.14 -86.45
CA ARG A 797 15.14 1.75 -85.99
C ARG A 797 15.95 2.98 -85.60
N LEU A 798 16.27 3.09 -84.31
CA LEU A 798 17.19 4.07 -83.74
C LEU A 798 18.60 3.49 -83.79
N TYR A 799 19.59 4.28 -84.18
CA TYR A 799 20.97 3.80 -84.23
C TYR A 799 22.00 4.87 -83.86
N VAL A 800 23.15 4.40 -83.35
CA VAL A 800 24.34 5.21 -83.11
C VAL A 800 25.56 4.44 -83.61
N ARG A 801 26.33 5.07 -84.48
CA ARG A 801 27.58 4.56 -85.02
C ARG A 801 28.74 5.38 -84.50
N ASP A 802 29.78 4.72 -84.02
CA ASP A 802 31.01 5.36 -83.56
C ASP A 802 32.22 4.77 -84.29
N THR A 803 33.27 5.58 -84.47
CA THR A 803 34.57 5.13 -85.01
C THR A 803 35.60 4.89 -83.90
N GLY A 804 35.14 4.52 -82.70
CA GLY A 804 35.94 4.34 -81.50
C GLY A 804 36.66 3.00 -81.42
N ILE A 805 36.96 2.57 -80.19
CA ILE A 805 37.81 1.39 -79.93
C ILE A 805 37.18 0.04 -80.27
N GLY A 806 35.87 -0.04 -80.54
CA GLY A 806 35.16 -1.30 -80.78
C GLY A 806 35.15 -2.27 -79.58
N ILE A 807 34.58 -3.46 -79.76
CA ILE A 807 34.35 -4.46 -78.69
C ILE A 807 35.18 -5.74 -78.94
N PRO A 808 35.99 -6.21 -77.96
CA PRO A 808 36.72 -7.48 -78.04
C PRO A 808 35.80 -8.71 -78.15
N GLU A 809 36.23 -9.72 -78.90
CA GLU A 809 35.42 -10.92 -79.23
C GLU A 809 34.92 -11.68 -77.99
N GLU A 810 35.77 -11.80 -76.96
CA GLU A 810 35.45 -12.48 -75.70
C GLU A 810 34.33 -11.80 -74.90
N LYS A 811 34.18 -10.47 -75.06
CA LYS A 811 33.17 -9.67 -74.33
C LYS A 811 31.86 -9.53 -75.09
N LYS A 812 31.83 -9.79 -76.41
CA LYS A 812 30.62 -9.64 -77.26
C LYS A 812 29.40 -10.37 -76.71
N ARG A 813 29.57 -11.58 -76.15
CA ARG A 813 28.45 -12.38 -75.58
C ARG A 813 27.83 -11.77 -74.33
N LYS A 814 28.53 -10.85 -73.65
CA LYS A 814 28.14 -10.30 -72.35
C LYS A 814 27.84 -8.81 -72.40
N VAL A 815 27.92 -8.14 -73.55
CA VAL A 815 27.74 -6.67 -73.67
C VAL A 815 26.39 -6.17 -73.14
N PHE A 816 25.33 -6.97 -73.30
CA PHE A 816 24.01 -6.65 -72.74
C PHE A 816 23.74 -7.29 -71.36
N HIS A 817 24.72 -8.03 -70.80
CA HIS A 817 24.63 -8.49 -69.43
C HIS A 817 24.79 -7.31 -68.48
N ARG A 818 24.19 -7.45 -67.30
CA ARG A 818 24.16 -6.39 -66.29
C ARG A 818 25.54 -6.25 -65.65
N PHE A 819 25.94 -5.01 -65.38
CA PHE A 819 27.20 -4.66 -64.73
C PHE A 819 28.45 -5.05 -65.52
N GLU A 820 28.30 -5.44 -66.79
CA GLU A 820 29.43 -5.75 -67.65
C GLU A 820 30.09 -4.46 -68.12
N LYS A 821 31.41 -4.33 -67.91
CA LYS A 821 32.20 -3.20 -68.40
C LYS A 821 33.33 -3.72 -69.31
N LEU A 822 33.65 -2.94 -70.35
CA LEU A 822 34.79 -3.24 -71.24
C LEU A 822 36.12 -3.14 -70.50
N ASP A 823 36.21 -2.25 -69.53
CA ASP A 823 37.31 -2.10 -68.58
C ASP A 823 36.69 -1.95 -67.18
N GLU A 824 37.07 -2.82 -66.24
CA GLU A 824 36.53 -2.83 -64.87
C GLU A 824 36.84 -1.54 -64.12
N PHE A 825 37.90 -0.82 -64.52
CA PHE A 825 38.34 0.42 -63.90
C PHE A 825 37.74 1.69 -64.55
N ALA A 826 37.01 1.56 -65.66
CA ALA A 826 36.40 2.70 -66.34
C ALA A 826 35.09 3.15 -65.65
N GLN A 827 34.95 4.45 -65.37
CA GLN A 827 33.77 5.03 -64.71
C GLN A 827 32.46 4.76 -65.46
N GLY A 828 31.44 4.21 -64.76
CA GLY A 828 30.11 3.92 -65.30
C GLY A 828 29.50 2.67 -64.66
N THR A 829 28.18 2.54 -64.67
CA THR A 829 27.43 1.53 -63.89
C THR A 829 27.41 0.14 -64.53
N GLY A 830 27.75 0.04 -65.82
CA GLY A 830 27.58 -1.19 -66.61
C GLY A 830 26.11 -1.58 -66.82
N LEU A 831 25.15 -0.72 -66.45
CA LEU A 831 23.71 -1.00 -66.57
C LEU A 831 23.10 -0.43 -67.85
N GLY A 832 23.69 0.62 -68.44
CA GLY A 832 23.08 1.38 -69.52
C GLY A 832 22.60 0.54 -70.72
N LEU A 833 23.40 -0.41 -71.21
CA LEU A 833 23.01 -1.28 -72.33
C LEU A 833 21.95 -2.32 -71.94
N SER A 834 22.04 -2.87 -70.73
CA SER A 834 21.03 -3.80 -70.21
C SER A 834 19.67 -3.11 -69.99
N ILE A 835 19.67 -1.83 -69.60
CA ILE A 835 18.47 -0.99 -69.51
C ILE A 835 17.91 -0.73 -70.92
N CYS A 836 18.76 -0.39 -71.90
CA CYS A 836 18.31 -0.20 -73.29
C CYS A 836 17.64 -1.46 -73.84
N LYS A 837 18.23 -2.64 -73.58
CA LYS A 837 17.66 -3.93 -73.95
C LYS A 837 16.30 -4.14 -73.29
N ALA A 838 16.21 -3.99 -71.98
CA ALA A 838 14.98 -4.21 -71.23
C ALA A 838 13.86 -3.22 -71.61
N ILE A 839 14.17 -1.94 -71.84
CA ILE A 839 13.20 -0.95 -72.32
C ILE A 839 12.67 -1.34 -73.71
N THR A 840 13.58 -1.68 -74.63
CA THR A 840 13.23 -2.02 -76.01
C THR A 840 12.39 -3.30 -76.06
N GLU A 841 12.78 -4.35 -75.32
CA GLU A 841 12.02 -5.60 -75.22
C GLU A 841 10.64 -5.38 -74.56
N SER A 842 10.54 -4.49 -73.57
CA SER A 842 9.25 -4.13 -72.95
C SER A 842 8.31 -3.41 -73.93
N MET A 843 8.86 -2.68 -74.90
CA MET A 843 8.11 -2.09 -76.01
C MET A 843 7.81 -3.08 -77.15
N GLY A 844 8.17 -4.37 -76.99
CA GLY A 844 8.02 -5.40 -78.01
C GLY A 844 9.07 -5.37 -79.13
N GLY A 845 10.12 -4.56 -78.96
CA GLY A 845 11.19 -4.37 -79.93
C GLY A 845 12.39 -5.29 -79.74
N SER A 846 13.43 -5.07 -80.55
CA SER A 846 14.71 -5.79 -80.43
C SER A 846 15.91 -4.85 -80.49
N VAL A 847 16.99 -5.22 -79.80
CA VAL A 847 18.26 -4.50 -79.83
C VAL A 847 19.35 -5.35 -80.47
N GLY A 848 20.36 -4.69 -81.02
CA GLY A 848 21.54 -5.36 -81.52
C GLY A 848 22.74 -4.42 -81.65
N PHE A 849 23.86 -5.01 -82.01
CA PHE A 849 25.08 -4.26 -82.28
C PHE A 849 25.95 -4.98 -83.32
N GLU A 850 26.76 -4.20 -84.01
CA GLU A 850 27.83 -4.66 -84.89
C GLU A 850 29.10 -3.93 -84.45
N SER A 851 30.17 -4.66 -84.17
CA SER A 851 31.41 -4.04 -83.66
C SER A 851 32.63 -4.85 -84.06
N GLU A 852 33.65 -4.13 -84.54
CA GLU A 852 34.98 -4.66 -84.86
C GLU A 852 36.01 -3.91 -84.00
N TYR A 853 36.84 -4.67 -83.27
CA TYR A 853 37.80 -4.08 -82.37
C TYR A 853 38.77 -3.15 -83.12
N SER A 854 38.98 -1.96 -82.58
CA SER A 854 39.74 -0.83 -83.15
C SER A 854 39.16 -0.17 -84.41
N ARG A 855 37.93 -0.51 -84.83
CA ARG A 855 37.27 0.13 -86.00
C ARG A 855 35.91 0.74 -85.68
N GLY A 856 35.48 0.69 -84.43
CA GLY A 856 34.24 1.28 -83.94
C GLY A 856 33.08 0.31 -83.76
N SER A 857 31.92 0.84 -83.38
CA SER A 857 30.70 0.06 -83.14
C SER A 857 29.46 0.74 -83.71
N LEU A 858 28.46 -0.06 -84.04
CA LEU A 858 27.10 0.36 -84.39
C LEU A 858 26.15 -0.30 -83.40
N PHE A 859 25.45 0.50 -82.60
CA PHE A 859 24.39 0.03 -81.72
C PHE A 859 23.04 0.46 -82.29
N TRP A 860 22.05 -0.43 -82.25
CA TRP A 860 20.72 -0.14 -82.78
C TRP A 860 19.61 -0.78 -81.93
N ALA A 861 18.43 -0.14 -81.96
CA ALA A 861 17.20 -0.61 -81.35
C ALA A 861 16.04 -0.43 -82.33
N VAL A 862 15.23 -1.47 -82.52
CA VAL A 862 14.02 -1.45 -83.35
C VAL A 862 12.80 -1.36 -82.43
N LEU A 863 11.99 -0.32 -82.61
CA LEU A 863 10.80 -0.03 -81.83
C LEU A 863 9.54 -0.21 -82.71
N PRO A 864 8.67 -1.18 -82.40
CA PRO A 864 7.45 -1.41 -83.16
C PRO A 864 6.47 -0.25 -83.02
N CYS A 865 6.12 0.38 -84.13
CA CYS A 865 5.13 1.44 -84.23
C CYS A 865 4.69 1.62 -85.69
N ASP A 866 3.59 2.35 -85.89
CA ASP A 866 3.10 2.73 -87.22
C ASP A 866 3.43 4.21 -87.48
N PRO A 867 4.61 4.56 -88.02
CA PRO A 867 5.01 5.96 -88.17
C PRO A 867 4.39 6.63 -89.40
N GLU A 868 3.86 7.84 -89.24
CA GLU A 868 3.48 8.71 -90.37
C GLU A 868 4.64 9.67 -90.67
N VAL A 869 5.26 9.51 -91.84
CA VAL A 869 6.49 10.26 -92.20
C VAL A 869 6.36 11.13 -93.44
N GLN A 870 7.03 12.28 -93.40
CA GLN A 870 7.19 13.17 -94.55
C GLN A 870 8.69 13.46 -94.76
N MET A 871 9.25 13.05 -95.90
CA MET A 871 10.69 13.19 -96.22
C MET A 871 11.15 14.66 -96.22
N ARG A 872 12.32 14.93 -95.64
CA ARG A 872 12.98 16.24 -95.71
C ARG A 872 13.60 16.38 -97.10
N ARG A 873 13.19 17.37 -97.91
CA ARG A 873 13.82 17.63 -99.23
C ARG A 873 15.18 18.30 -99.00
N GLU A 874 16.25 17.65 -99.46
CA GLU A 874 17.64 18.13 -99.30
C GLU A 874 17.90 19.45 -100.03
N SER A 875 18.59 20.38 -99.36
CA SER A 875 19.26 21.53 -99.98
C SER A 875 20.76 21.31 -99.89
N ASN A 876 21.41 21.13 -101.05
CA ASN A 876 22.86 21.01 -101.24
C ASN A 876 23.65 22.11 -100.52
N ILE A 877 24.66 21.75 -99.71
CA ILE A 877 25.94 22.50 -99.66
C ILE A 877 27.11 21.51 -99.56
N ALA A 878 28.07 21.74 -100.46
CA ALA A 878 29.20 20.90 -100.82
C ALA A 878 30.39 20.94 -99.83
N ILE A 879 31.25 19.94 -100.03
CA ILE A 879 32.58 19.72 -99.49
C ILE A 879 33.47 20.97 -99.67
N GLY A 880 34.21 21.32 -98.60
CA GLY A 880 35.37 22.21 -98.65
C GLY A 880 36.44 21.71 -97.68
N GLN A 881 37.42 20.98 -98.21
CA GLN A 881 38.68 20.67 -97.54
C GLN A 881 39.49 21.96 -97.34
N ASN A 882 40.14 22.14 -96.18
CA ASN A 882 41.56 22.49 -96.17
C ASN A 882 42.22 22.24 -94.82
N ALA A 883 43.43 21.70 -94.92
CA ALA A 883 44.34 21.29 -93.88
C ALA A 883 45.31 22.41 -93.46
N GLY A 884 45.90 22.23 -92.27
CA GLY A 884 47.09 22.91 -91.74
C GLY A 884 47.11 22.77 -90.22
N LYS A 885 47.87 21.86 -89.58
CA LYS A 885 49.34 21.91 -89.32
C LYS A 885 49.79 23.30 -88.86
N ASP A 886 50.53 23.50 -87.77
CA ASP A 886 51.30 22.64 -86.87
C ASP A 886 51.64 23.50 -85.62
N ASP A 887 52.23 22.85 -84.61
CA ASP A 887 53.22 23.42 -83.66
C ASP A 887 52.72 24.29 -82.47
N LEU A 888 53.25 24.23 -81.24
CA LEU A 888 54.39 23.51 -80.61
C LEU A 888 54.47 23.89 -79.10
N ILE A 889 55.34 23.16 -78.36
CA ILE A 889 56.10 23.53 -77.12
C ILE A 889 55.39 23.24 -75.77
N ARG A 890 55.83 22.19 -75.03
CA ARG A 890 56.92 22.09 -73.99
C ARG A 890 56.59 22.92 -72.73
N SER A 891 56.99 22.64 -71.49
CA SER A 891 58.06 21.88 -70.82
C SER A 891 57.57 21.77 -69.35
N GLY A 892 57.71 20.68 -68.59
CA GLY A 892 58.96 20.25 -67.95
C GLY A 892 59.24 21.01 -66.64
N ASN A 893 59.36 20.30 -65.51
CA ASN A 893 60.52 20.43 -64.61
C ASN A 893 60.54 19.39 -63.47
N GLN A 894 61.74 18.86 -63.26
CA GLN A 894 62.18 18.13 -62.07
C GLN A 894 62.66 19.11 -60.98
N HIS A 895 62.58 18.71 -59.71
CA HIS A 895 63.51 19.15 -58.66
C HIS A 895 63.72 18.04 -57.61
N SER A 896 64.90 18.08 -57.02
CA SER A 896 65.64 17.05 -56.30
C SER A 896 65.33 16.89 -54.80
N ALA A 897 65.77 15.75 -54.27
CA ALA A 897 65.61 15.21 -52.92
C ALA A 897 66.33 15.96 -51.78
N LEU A 898 65.69 15.95 -50.60
CA LEU A 898 66.34 15.95 -49.29
C LEU A 898 65.63 14.92 -48.38
N ASP A 899 66.38 13.90 -47.97
CA ASP A 899 66.22 12.96 -46.83
C ASP A 899 64.82 12.71 -46.23
N ARG A 900 63.81 12.47 -47.07
CA ARG A 900 62.47 12.07 -46.62
C ARG A 900 62.40 10.55 -46.52
N LYS A 901 61.96 10.07 -45.36
CA LYS A 901 61.63 8.65 -45.13
C LYS A 901 60.62 8.18 -46.16
N THR A 902 60.85 6.99 -46.72
CA THR A 902 60.02 6.42 -47.77
C THR A 902 58.99 5.49 -47.16
N ILE A 903 57.71 5.82 -47.34
CA ILE A 903 56.58 5.04 -46.85
C ILE A 903 55.93 4.33 -48.04
N LEU A 904 55.80 3.02 -47.98
CA LEU A 904 55.02 2.27 -48.95
C LEU A 904 53.57 2.17 -48.46
N VAL A 905 52.65 2.73 -49.23
CA VAL A 905 51.21 2.62 -49.01
C VAL A 905 50.68 1.51 -49.91
N VAL A 906 50.15 0.45 -49.30
CA VAL A 906 49.56 -0.67 -50.02
C VAL A 906 48.04 -0.58 -49.90
N GLU A 907 47.40 -0.11 -50.98
CA GLU A 907 45.97 0.20 -51.06
C GLU A 907 45.47 -0.06 -52.48
N ASP A 908 44.42 -0.86 -52.64
CA ASP A 908 43.86 -1.21 -53.94
C ASP A 908 42.91 -0.13 -54.50
N ILE A 909 42.24 0.63 -53.63
CA ILE A 909 41.31 1.70 -54.01
C ILE A 909 42.05 3.04 -54.20
N SER A 910 42.10 3.53 -55.44
CA SER A 910 42.83 4.76 -55.80
C SER A 910 42.37 6.01 -55.02
N SER A 911 41.07 6.15 -54.72
CA SER A 911 40.55 7.30 -53.95
C SER A 911 41.07 7.32 -52.50
N ASN A 912 41.23 6.16 -51.86
CA ASN A 912 41.79 6.06 -50.52
C ASN A 912 43.29 6.38 -50.54
N TYR A 913 44.01 5.91 -51.56
CA TYR A 913 45.40 6.28 -51.78
C TYR A 913 45.55 7.79 -51.98
N LEU A 914 44.70 8.43 -52.81
CA LEU A 914 44.72 9.89 -53.00
C LEU A 914 44.48 10.63 -51.67
N LEU A 915 43.58 10.15 -50.81
CA LEU A 915 43.33 10.73 -49.50
C LEU A 915 44.57 10.62 -48.59
N ILE A 916 45.18 9.45 -48.48
CA ILE A 916 46.41 9.23 -47.68
C ILE A 916 47.58 10.05 -48.27
N SER A 917 47.67 10.11 -49.59
CA SER A 917 48.69 10.88 -50.31
C SER A 917 48.53 12.38 -50.05
N ALA A 918 47.32 12.92 -50.12
CA ALA A 918 47.06 14.32 -49.78
C ALA A 918 47.42 14.64 -48.31
N MET A 919 47.28 13.69 -47.38
CA MET A 919 47.67 13.86 -45.98
C MET A 919 49.19 13.78 -45.74
N LEU A 920 49.93 12.93 -46.46
CA LEU A 920 51.32 12.58 -46.13
C LEU A 920 52.38 13.09 -47.14
N SER A 921 52.01 13.35 -48.40
CA SER A 921 52.95 13.71 -49.48
C SER A 921 53.76 14.99 -49.21
N LYS A 922 53.24 15.89 -48.36
CA LYS A 922 53.96 17.10 -47.94
C LYS A 922 55.19 16.80 -47.06
N HIS A 923 55.23 15.65 -46.37
CA HIS A 923 56.24 15.33 -45.35
C HIS A 923 57.09 14.07 -45.64
N TYR A 924 56.57 13.11 -46.42
CA TYR A 924 57.24 11.82 -46.69
C TYR A 924 57.31 11.53 -48.19
N ASN A 925 58.23 10.64 -48.59
CA ASN A 925 58.23 10.09 -49.94
C ASN A 925 57.28 8.88 -49.98
N LEU A 926 56.30 8.87 -50.89
CA LEU A 926 55.27 7.84 -50.92
C LEU A 926 55.45 6.94 -52.13
N LEU A 927 55.51 5.63 -51.90
CA LEU A 927 55.37 4.61 -52.93
C LEU A 927 53.98 3.99 -52.81
N HIS A 928 53.41 3.54 -53.93
CA HIS A 928 52.09 2.93 -53.98
C HIS A 928 52.17 1.51 -54.54
N ALA A 929 51.62 0.55 -53.82
CA ALA A 929 51.35 -0.79 -54.33
C ALA A 929 49.84 -1.04 -54.27
N VAL A 930 49.27 -1.64 -55.32
CA VAL A 930 47.82 -1.90 -55.42
C VAL A 930 47.40 -3.27 -54.90
N ASN A 931 48.37 -4.12 -54.50
CA ASN A 931 48.11 -5.43 -53.87
C ASN A 931 49.32 -5.94 -53.07
N GLY A 932 49.11 -7.02 -52.30
CA GLY A 932 50.14 -7.61 -51.44
C GLY A 932 51.33 -8.23 -52.18
N GLU A 933 51.14 -8.77 -53.39
CA GLU A 933 52.23 -9.38 -54.17
C GLU A 933 53.20 -8.32 -54.68
N GLN A 934 52.66 -7.22 -55.22
CA GLN A 934 53.45 -6.04 -55.59
C GLN A 934 54.15 -5.45 -54.37
N ALA A 935 53.49 -5.40 -53.21
CA ALA A 935 54.12 -4.93 -51.99
C ALA A 935 55.33 -5.78 -51.59
N VAL A 936 55.21 -7.12 -51.62
CA VAL A 936 56.33 -8.04 -51.34
C VAL A 936 57.48 -7.83 -52.32
N ALA A 937 57.18 -7.63 -53.60
CA ALA A 937 58.20 -7.35 -54.62
C ALA A 937 58.89 -6.00 -54.38
N MET A 938 58.13 -4.94 -54.13
CA MET A 938 58.65 -3.59 -53.89
C MET A 938 59.50 -3.50 -52.61
N VAL A 939 59.19 -4.28 -51.57
CA VAL A 939 60.00 -4.33 -50.34
C VAL A 939 61.37 -4.99 -50.56
N LYS A 940 61.49 -5.90 -51.53
CA LYS A 940 62.79 -6.48 -51.91
C LYS A 940 63.62 -5.55 -52.77
N GLU A 941 62.97 -4.70 -53.57
CA GLU A 941 63.62 -3.84 -54.56
C GLU A 941 63.97 -2.45 -54.02
N TYR A 942 63.13 -1.87 -53.15
CA TYR A 942 63.28 -0.52 -52.63
C TYR A 942 63.51 -0.50 -51.11
N LYS A 943 64.33 0.44 -50.63
CA LYS A 943 64.53 0.66 -49.19
C LYS A 943 63.33 1.42 -48.61
N ILE A 944 62.45 0.72 -47.91
CA ILE A 944 61.23 1.26 -47.31
C ILE A 944 61.43 1.42 -45.79
N ASP A 945 61.04 2.57 -45.25
CA ASP A 945 61.19 2.87 -43.83
C ASP A 945 59.95 2.50 -43.00
N LEU A 946 58.75 2.49 -43.62
CA LEU A 946 57.50 2.07 -42.99
C LEU A 946 56.50 1.63 -44.06
N LEU A 947 55.69 0.62 -43.75
CA LEU A 947 54.69 0.08 -44.65
C LEU A 947 53.29 0.21 -44.05
N LEU A 948 52.39 0.89 -44.77
CA LEU A 948 50.96 0.94 -44.46
C LEU A 948 50.27 -0.13 -45.30
N MET A 949 49.81 -1.21 -44.67
CA MET A 949 49.28 -2.39 -45.36
C MET A 949 47.78 -2.49 -45.17
N ASP A 950 46.97 -2.39 -46.23
CA ASP A 950 45.57 -2.82 -46.13
C ASP A 950 45.50 -4.35 -45.92
N MET A 951 44.62 -4.79 -45.01
CA MET A 951 44.46 -6.21 -44.71
C MET A 951 43.66 -6.96 -45.77
N LYS A 952 42.74 -6.30 -46.49
CA LYS A 952 41.89 -6.95 -47.50
C LYS A 952 42.12 -6.33 -48.87
N MET A 953 42.91 -7.01 -49.68
CA MET A 953 43.22 -6.61 -51.06
C MET A 953 43.19 -7.83 -51.99
N PRO A 954 42.92 -7.64 -53.29
CA PRO A 954 42.93 -8.72 -54.29
C PRO A 954 44.36 -9.27 -54.54
N VAL A 955 44.43 -10.43 -55.20
CA VAL A 955 45.67 -11.18 -55.53
C VAL A 955 46.38 -11.77 -54.31
N MET A 956 46.83 -10.94 -53.37
CA MET A 956 47.45 -11.36 -52.12
C MET A 956 47.00 -10.41 -51.01
N ASP A 957 46.41 -10.99 -49.96
CA ASP A 957 45.91 -10.23 -48.82
C ASP A 957 47.04 -9.71 -47.92
N GLY A 958 46.74 -8.71 -47.08
CA GLY A 958 47.74 -8.06 -46.24
C GLY A 958 48.34 -8.97 -45.17
N LEU A 959 47.61 -9.97 -44.70
CA LEU A 959 48.11 -10.94 -43.70
C LEU A 959 49.15 -11.87 -44.32
N THR A 960 48.86 -12.41 -45.49
CA THR A 960 49.75 -13.28 -46.27
C THR A 960 50.96 -12.50 -46.73
N ALA A 961 50.77 -11.29 -47.26
CA ALA A 961 51.86 -10.41 -47.67
C ALA A 961 52.77 -10.05 -46.47
N THR A 962 52.20 -9.75 -45.30
CA THR A 962 52.99 -9.51 -44.07
C THR A 962 53.80 -10.75 -43.68
N ALA A 963 53.18 -11.94 -43.69
CA ALA A 963 53.86 -13.18 -43.37
C ALA A 963 55.01 -13.48 -44.35
N GLU A 964 54.82 -13.21 -45.65
CA GLU A 964 55.88 -13.36 -46.66
C GLU A 964 57.01 -12.33 -46.49
N ILE A 965 56.69 -11.06 -46.22
CA ILE A 965 57.70 -10.01 -45.95
C ILE A 965 58.54 -10.39 -44.72
N ARG A 966 57.90 -10.89 -43.66
CA ARG A 966 58.58 -11.26 -42.41
C ARG A 966 59.55 -12.43 -42.55
N LYS A 967 59.47 -13.25 -43.59
CA LYS A 967 60.45 -14.31 -43.86
C LYS A 967 61.84 -13.76 -44.22
N PHE A 968 61.93 -12.56 -44.78
CA PHE A 968 63.19 -11.97 -45.24
C PHE A 968 63.51 -10.59 -44.64
N ASP A 969 62.53 -9.85 -44.12
CA ASP A 969 62.75 -8.64 -43.33
C ASP A 969 61.90 -8.64 -42.04
N THR A 970 62.56 -8.93 -40.93
CA THR A 970 61.93 -9.01 -39.61
C THR A 970 61.80 -7.66 -38.91
N ASN A 971 62.46 -6.60 -39.40
CA ASN A 971 62.63 -5.35 -38.67
C ASN A 971 61.86 -4.16 -39.28
N ILE A 972 61.46 -4.23 -40.55
CA ILE A 972 60.67 -3.16 -41.18
C ILE A 972 59.32 -2.95 -40.44
N PRO A 973 58.98 -1.72 -40.00
CA PRO A 973 57.69 -1.44 -39.38
C PRO A 973 56.52 -1.61 -40.37
N ILE A 974 55.60 -2.53 -40.06
CA ILE A 974 54.38 -2.75 -40.84
C ILE A 974 53.18 -2.36 -39.97
N VAL A 975 52.39 -1.39 -40.44
CA VAL A 975 51.16 -0.93 -39.79
C VAL A 975 49.97 -1.39 -40.60
N ALA A 976 49.11 -2.20 -39.99
CA ALA A 976 47.92 -2.71 -40.63
C ALA A 976 46.82 -1.65 -40.71
N LEU A 977 46.22 -1.45 -41.89
CA LEU A 977 45.00 -0.67 -42.08
C LEU A 977 43.81 -1.63 -42.08
N THR A 978 42.97 -1.59 -41.05
CA THR A 978 41.85 -2.53 -40.87
C THR A 978 40.51 -1.82 -41.02
N ALA A 979 39.51 -2.48 -41.60
CA ALA A 979 38.17 -1.91 -41.77
C ALA A 979 37.30 -1.98 -40.49
N HIS A 980 37.68 -2.78 -39.48
CA HIS A 980 36.89 -3.03 -38.27
C HIS A 980 37.74 -2.88 -37.00
N ALA A 981 37.14 -2.36 -35.92
CA ALA A 981 37.78 -2.11 -34.63
C ALA A 981 37.74 -3.30 -33.64
N PHE A 982 37.33 -4.49 -34.10
CA PHE A 982 37.21 -5.67 -33.24
C PHE A 982 38.57 -6.24 -32.83
N GLU A 983 38.65 -6.70 -31.57
CA GLU A 983 39.89 -7.16 -30.95
C GLU A 983 40.48 -8.39 -31.65
N SER A 984 39.66 -9.22 -32.29
CA SER A 984 40.09 -10.40 -33.06
C SER A 984 40.95 -10.05 -34.29
N ASP A 985 40.58 -9.00 -35.03
CA ASP A 985 41.28 -8.60 -36.26
C ASP A 985 42.63 -7.96 -35.92
N LYS A 986 42.68 -7.21 -34.82
CA LYS A 986 43.92 -6.70 -34.23
C LYS A 986 44.85 -7.84 -33.80
N VAL A 987 44.32 -8.85 -33.11
CA VAL A 987 45.09 -10.01 -32.67
C VAL A 987 45.62 -10.80 -33.88
N ALA A 988 44.83 -10.94 -34.94
CA ALA A 988 45.26 -11.60 -36.18
C ALA A 988 46.39 -10.84 -36.89
N ALA A 989 46.27 -9.51 -37.04
CA ALA A 989 47.29 -8.67 -37.66
C ALA A 989 48.60 -8.64 -36.84
N LEU A 990 48.52 -8.61 -35.51
CA LEU A 990 49.73 -8.69 -34.66
C LEU A 990 50.36 -10.09 -34.71
N LYS A 991 49.56 -11.17 -34.73
CA LYS A 991 50.07 -12.55 -34.87
C LYS A 991 50.76 -12.80 -36.21
N SER A 992 50.34 -12.15 -37.29
CA SER A 992 50.98 -12.26 -38.61
C SER A 992 52.30 -11.48 -38.71
N GLY A 993 52.62 -10.64 -37.71
CA GLY A 993 53.87 -9.90 -37.63
C GLY A 993 53.77 -8.40 -37.90
N CYS A 994 52.56 -7.81 -37.93
CA CYS A 994 52.41 -6.34 -37.96
C CYS A 994 52.85 -5.73 -36.62
N ASN A 995 53.40 -4.52 -36.66
CA ASN A 995 53.90 -3.81 -35.48
C ASN A 995 52.84 -2.91 -34.83
N ASP A 996 51.90 -2.39 -35.62
CA ASP A 996 50.79 -1.57 -35.14
C ASP A 996 49.60 -1.68 -36.10
N TYR A 997 48.48 -1.02 -35.77
CA TYR A 997 47.28 -1.01 -36.60
C TYR A 997 46.53 0.33 -36.53
N LEU A 998 45.85 0.66 -37.62
CA LEU A 998 44.98 1.83 -37.75
C LEU A 998 43.65 1.37 -38.34
N VAL A 999 42.55 1.90 -37.80
CA VAL A 999 41.20 1.60 -38.28
C VAL A 999 40.85 2.59 -39.40
N LYS A 1000 40.26 2.08 -40.49
CA LYS A 1000 39.70 2.87 -41.59
C LYS A 1000 38.28 3.33 -41.24
N PRO A 1001 37.88 4.59 -41.52
CA PRO A 1001 38.64 5.63 -42.21
C PRO A 1001 39.79 6.17 -41.34
N VAL A 1002 40.95 6.37 -41.96
CA VAL A 1002 42.19 6.69 -41.25
C VAL A 1002 42.14 8.13 -40.74
N ASP A 1003 42.06 8.28 -39.42
CA ASP A 1003 42.11 9.59 -38.74
C ASP A 1003 43.51 10.22 -38.85
N LYS A 1004 43.56 11.48 -39.30
CA LYS A 1004 44.82 12.20 -39.56
C LYS A 1004 45.69 12.34 -38.30
N ALA A 1005 45.09 12.62 -37.14
CA ALA A 1005 45.84 12.80 -35.90
C ALA A 1005 46.46 11.46 -35.44
N ARG A 1006 45.71 10.37 -35.55
CA ARG A 1006 46.16 9.03 -35.18
C ARG A 1006 47.23 8.48 -36.15
N LEU A 1007 47.06 8.70 -37.45
CA LEU A 1007 48.07 8.34 -38.46
C LEU A 1007 49.40 9.06 -38.19
N MET A 1008 49.37 10.37 -37.94
CA MET A 1008 50.57 11.14 -37.63
C MET A 1008 51.25 10.70 -36.32
N SER A 1009 50.47 10.27 -35.32
CA SER A 1009 51.00 9.72 -34.06
C SER A 1009 51.79 8.42 -34.28
N VAL A 1010 51.24 7.49 -35.08
CA VAL A 1010 51.93 6.23 -35.42
C VAL A 1010 53.19 6.48 -36.24
N LEU A 1011 53.14 7.41 -37.21
CA LEU A 1011 54.32 7.76 -38.00
C LEU A 1011 55.44 8.39 -37.14
N ARG A 1012 55.11 9.23 -36.15
CA ARG A 1012 56.11 9.74 -35.19
C ARG A 1012 56.78 8.63 -34.37
N LYS A 1013 56.01 7.62 -33.97
CA LYS A 1013 56.50 6.49 -33.16
C LYS A 1013 57.51 5.61 -33.91
N TYR A 1014 57.35 5.43 -35.22
CA TYR A 1014 58.18 4.49 -35.99
C TYR A 1014 59.18 5.16 -36.96
N CYS A 1015 58.99 6.43 -37.33
CA CYS A 1015 59.88 7.12 -38.28
C CYS A 1015 60.88 8.11 -37.64
N HIS A 1016 60.87 8.33 -36.31
CA HIS A 1016 61.85 9.16 -35.59
C HIS A 1016 62.57 8.39 -34.46
N PRO A 1017 63.90 8.22 -34.48
CA PRO A 1017 64.66 7.75 -33.33
C PRO A 1017 64.99 8.89 -32.35
N SER A 1018 64.75 8.65 -31.06
CA SER A 1018 65.03 9.57 -29.95
C SER A 1018 66.53 9.89 -29.83
N THR A 1019 66.90 11.18 -29.90
CA THR A 1019 68.17 11.68 -29.38
C THR A 1019 67.93 12.43 -28.07
N LEU A 1020 68.30 11.74 -26.98
CA LEU A 1020 68.84 12.17 -25.67
C LEU A 1020 68.23 13.31 -24.82
N VAL A 1021 68.00 12.93 -23.55
CA VAL A 1021 68.50 13.52 -22.28
C VAL A 1021 68.11 14.95 -21.88
N LEU A 1022 67.63 15.03 -20.62
CA LEU A 1022 67.25 16.15 -19.74
C LEU A 1022 65.89 16.79 -19.98
#